data_AF-A0A812S1U6-F1
#
_entry.id   AF-A0A812S1U6-F1
#
_cell.length_a   1.000
_cell.length_b   1.000
_cell.length_c   1.000
_cell.angle_alpha   90.00
_cell.angle_beta   90.00
_cell.angle_gamma   90.00
#
_symmetry.space_group_name_H-M   'P 1'
#
loop_
_entity.id
_entity.type
_entity.pdbx_description
1 polymer ?
#
loop_
_entity_poly.entity_id
_entity_poly.type
_entity_poly.pdbx_seq_one_letter_code
_entity_poly.pdbx_strand_id
1 'polypeptide(L)'
;MSAAQWRSHDMGDWRLAFQLRTLDALQAQLQRLNIELFIVDAPEFSDVPGALTDLCKRLRVDALETIDEYPLNERLRDNAVEQALLEIGVQVNRHVADVLVEPGVLKTGSGGPYTVFTPFYKKWRERAENAANQTCAVPQPQARFELPVVEQENQVPVEVDGVDRSLGESLWPAGEEVAQQLLDTFITTRAERYPDDRDLPSLAGTSGLSAHLAVGSISARQCVSAALRASMHDTQAADGLQKWVSEIAWRDFYRHIVAQFDHVNKGAAFRREKDHLPWRHAPDELQAWQQGVTGYPLVDAAMRQLNETGWMHNRLRMIAAMFLTKHLLIDWRAGERYFMHKLVDGDFASNNGGWQWSASTGTDAAPYFRIFNPTSQGTKFDRGGAFTTQYVPELSGLDAKYMFEPHKAGVTFYPAPIVDHQFARVGPISVQVLEPLQKLRLQIDDTARGLRADLTFTGRIAAQEEPRFTRRVGSALTMDSTRLTQNGSWQGWIEHKGRRTEVTPELWLGTRDRSWGVRNIGAADSQPNPMAPEHFQFYWLWAPINWEDGVSLYHLNDDELGRPWNTNGVFVPTGEGAVTEQMVQVSSLIDFKPGTRHARAAKIRFTRHQAGEIEISMTPRYHWYMKGVGYGHPEFGHGTYHGEFDSTYEEYALCDVDDATNLHIQAICDVHMTGDLGEKKGPHGYGAVSDNSGPLAIYAADLFAGKCVLVTGGGRGIGREIALAFARLGADCVIASRNMENLAPTAAEIEKLGRRCLALPVNIRDPQAVTEMVDEAIQTMGKIDFLINNAGGQFPANPLDISDNGWRAVVDLNLNGTWNVTNRVGKHMVANNFGAIVNIVHIYSYGRGAPDFPHSGAARAGVVNLAKSLAFHWARHNVTINSVAPGTINTAGVREEEFAASDKTDYESLATAQIPAKRLGEADETAALCVRAVMRYVICLALGLVGGFVGSYLFELQRTSPELTILSTPEQDALNLPFAEGVQLGDVIYLSGQLGVKPGTLDVVPGGIGPQTRQTLENIKASLQRYGSSMDQVLKCTVFMADMADWPAMNVVYQEMFAGHRPARSALGAGGLALGAELEIECIARVNR
;
A
#
# COMPACT_ATOMS: atom_id res chain seq x y z
N MET A 1 -19.40 53.07 -14.18
CA MET A 1 -18.05 52.87 -13.64
C MET A 1 -18.22 52.44 -12.20
N SER A 2 -17.66 51.28 -11.85
CA SER A 2 -17.80 50.70 -10.52
C SER A 2 -16.43 50.50 -9.91
N ALA A 3 -15.70 51.61 -9.77
CA ALA A 3 -14.28 51.57 -9.40
C ALA A 3 -14.07 50.88 -8.04
N ALA A 4 -14.90 51.19 -7.04
CA ALA A 4 -14.83 50.54 -5.73
C ALA A 4 -15.09 49.03 -5.83
N GLN A 5 -16.08 48.60 -6.62
CA GLN A 5 -16.32 47.18 -6.87
C GLN A 5 -15.12 46.51 -7.53
N TRP A 6 -14.56 47.11 -8.58
CA TRP A 6 -13.42 46.55 -9.31
C TRP A 6 -12.21 46.35 -8.41
N ARG A 7 -11.93 47.29 -7.49
CA ARG A 7 -10.88 47.12 -6.48
C ARG A 7 -11.18 46.03 -5.47
N SER A 8 -12.42 45.90 -5.02
CA SER A 8 -12.83 44.79 -4.15
C SER A 8 -12.69 43.41 -4.83
N HIS A 9 -12.73 43.39 -6.16
CA HIS A 9 -12.49 42.21 -7.01
C HIS A 9 -11.02 42.08 -7.44
N ASP A 10 -10.11 42.77 -6.76
CA ASP A 10 -8.66 42.66 -6.96
C ASP A 10 -8.21 43.10 -8.38
N MET A 11 -9.00 43.92 -9.09
CA MET A 11 -8.66 44.39 -10.45
C MET A 11 -7.42 45.30 -10.44
N GLY A 12 -6.44 44.92 -11.24
CA GLY A 12 -5.18 45.65 -11.42
C GLY A 12 -5.24 46.87 -12.33
N ASP A 13 -4.22 47.73 -12.20
CA ASP A 13 -4.11 48.99 -12.93
C ASP A 13 -3.97 48.79 -14.45
N TRP A 14 -3.21 47.77 -14.89
CA TRP A 14 -3.06 47.43 -16.31
C TRP A 14 -4.41 47.10 -16.96
N ARG A 15 -5.24 46.30 -16.27
CA ARG A 15 -6.57 45.87 -16.74
C ARG A 15 -7.53 47.05 -16.80
N LEU A 16 -7.51 47.94 -15.80
CA LEU A 16 -8.35 49.13 -15.74
C LEU A 16 -7.98 50.12 -16.84
N ALA A 17 -6.70 50.46 -17.00
CA ALA A 17 -6.24 51.37 -18.05
C ALA A 17 -6.60 50.84 -19.45
N PHE A 18 -6.38 49.54 -19.71
CA PHE A 18 -6.76 48.91 -20.97
C PHE A 18 -8.27 48.95 -21.23
N GLN A 19 -9.09 48.80 -20.18
CA GLN A 19 -10.54 48.94 -20.27
C GLN A 19 -10.96 50.36 -20.67
N LEU A 20 -10.37 51.38 -20.04
CA LEU A 20 -10.66 52.78 -20.35
C LEU A 20 -10.29 53.14 -21.78
N ARG A 21 -9.11 52.69 -22.27
CA ARG A 21 -8.74 52.87 -23.69
C ARG A 21 -9.66 52.14 -24.64
N THR A 22 -10.12 50.94 -24.27
CA THR A 22 -11.09 50.19 -25.08
C THR A 22 -12.44 50.92 -25.14
N LEU A 23 -12.86 51.54 -24.03
CA LEU A 23 -14.08 52.34 -23.95
C LEU A 23 -13.99 53.63 -24.78
N ASP A 24 -12.83 54.28 -24.80
CA ASP A 24 -12.55 55.45 -25.64
C ASP A 24 -12.63 55.09 -27.14
N ALA A 25 -12.03 53.96 -27.53
CA ALA A 25 -12.16 53.43 -28.89
C ALA A 25 -13.62 53.08 -29.25
N LEU A 26 -14.36 52.47 -28.32
CA LEU A 26 -15.78 52.15 -28.48
C LEU A 26 -16.64 53.41 -28.64
N GLN A 27 -16.37 54.47 -27.86
CA GLN A 27 -17.06 55.75 -27.99
C GLN A 27 -16.91 56.32 -29.41
N ALA A 28 -15.68 56.32 -29.94
CA ALA A 28 -15.42 56.78 -31.30
C ALA A 28 -16.13 55.92 -32.36
N GLN A 29 -16.24 54.61 -32.15
CA GLN A 29 -16.98 53.71 -33.05
C GLN A 29 -18.50 53.97 -33.01
N LEU A 30 -19.09 54.11 -31.83
CA LEU A 30 -20.51 54.38 -31.66
C LEU A 30 -20.92 55.74 -32.25
N GLN A 31 -20.07 56.76 -32.13
CA GLN A 31 -20.28 58.06 -32.77
C GLN A 31 -20.41 57.95 -34.30
N ARG A 32 -19.63 57.08 -34.96
CA ARG A 32 -19.76 56.84 -36.42
C ARG A 32 -21.11 56.19 -36.77
N LEU A 33 -21.75 55.52 -35.83
CA LEU A 33 -23.06 54.89 -35.97
C LEU A 33 -24.22 55.80 -35.53
N ASN A 34 -23.95 57.05 -35.15
CA ASN A 34 -24.91 57.97 -34.53
C ASN A 34 -25.49 57.44 -33.21
N ILE A 35 -24.72 56.67 -32.45
CA ILE A 35 -25.09 56.15 -31.12
C ILE A 35 -24.26 56.87 -30.07
N GLU A 36 -24.91 57.43 -29.06
CA GLU A 36 -24.26 58.11 -27.94
C GLU A 36 -23.86 57.11 -26.85
N LEU A 37 -22.64 57.22 -26.31
CA LEU A 37 -22.18 56.42 -25.17
C LEU A 37 -22.38 57.20 -23.87
N PHE A 38 -23.17 56.66 -22.94
CA PHE A 38 -23.35 57.22 -21.60
C PHE A 38 -22.42 56.56 -20.58
N ILE A 39 -21.66 57.37 -19.84
CA ILE A 39 -20.81 56.90 -18.74
C ILE A 39 -21.50 57.20 -17.42
N VAL A 40 -22.08 56.16 -16.81
CA VAL A 40 -22.78 56.27 -15.51
C VAL A 40 -21.81 55.91 -14.39
N ASP A 41 -21.68 56.75 -13.37
CA ASP A 41 -20.88 56.42 -12.18
C ASP A 41 -21.74 55.71 -11.13
N ALA A 42 -21.25 54.57 -10.64
CA ALA A 42 -21.94 53.68 -9.70
C ALA A 42 -20.87 52.87 -8.95
N PRO A 43 -20.31 53.40 -7.84
CA PRO A 43 -19.09 52.89 -7.21
C PRO A 43 -19.10 51.39 -6.92
N GLU A 44 -20.21 50.88 -6.39
CA GLU A 44 -20.42 49.45 -6.12
C GLU A 44 -21.53 48.86 -7.02
N PHE A 45 -21.55 47.54 -7.19
CA PHE A 45 -22.60 46.88 -7.99
C PHE A 45 -24.01 47.05 -7.40
N SER A 46 -24.12 47.27 -6.09
CA SER A 46 -25.40 47.59 -5.43
C SER A 46 -25.99 48.94 -5.85
N ASP A 47 -25.17 49.87 -6.37
CA ASP A 47 -25.62 51.19 -6.80
C ASP A 47 -26.15 51.19 -8.24
N VAL A 48 -25.77 50.18 -9.03
CA VAL A 48 -26.09 50.09 -10.47
C VAL A 48 -27.60 50.08 -10.76
N PRO A 49 -28.45 49.33 -10.04
CA PRO A 49 -29.90 49.34 -10.28
C PRO A 49 -30.49 50.75 -10.15
N GLY A 50 -30.15 51.49 -9.09
CA GLY A 50 -30.65 52.85 -8.89
C GLY A 50 -30.16 53.82 -9.97
N ALA A 51 -28.86 53.77 -10.28
CA ALA A 51 -28.25 54.64 -11.28
C ALA A 51 -28.83 54.41 -12.69
N LEU A 52 -29.08 53.15 -13.07
CA LEU A 52 -29.72 52.82 -14.35
C LEU A 52 -31.20 53.19 -14.37
N THR A 53 -31.94 52.97 -13.28
CA THR A 53 -33.34 53.41 -13.16
C THR A 53 -33.47 54.93 -13.37
N ASP A 54 -32.58 55.72 -12.77
CA ASP A 54 -32.57 57.17 -12.94
C ASP A 54 -32.19 57.60 -14.36
N LEU A 55 -31.22 56.92 -14.99
CA LEU A 55 -30.88 57.16 -16.39
C LEU A 55 -32.04 56.81 -17.33
N CYS A 56 -32.66 55.64 -17.17
CA CYS A 56 -33.79 55.19 -17.99
C CYS A 56 -34.98 56.15 -17.91
N LYS A 57 -35.29 56.69 -16.73
CA LYS A 57 -36.34 57.72 -16.55
C LYS A 57 -36.01 59.02 -17.30
N ARG A 58 -34.77 59.50 -17.18
CA ARG A 58 -34.33 60.75 -17.85
C ARG A 58 -34.36 60.61 -19.37
N LEU A 59 -33.90 59.48 -19.89
CA LEU A 59 -33.84 59.19 -21.32
C LEU A 59 -35.15 58.66 -21.91
N ARG A 60 -36.14 58.30 -21.08
CA ARG A 60 -37.39 57.64 -21.48
C ARG A 60 -37.15 56.37 -22.28
N VAL A 61 -36.31 55.49 -21.73
CA VAL A 61 -35.94 54.21 -22.35
C VAL A 61 -37.14 53.26 -22.31
N ASP A 62 -37.46 52.60 -23.43
CA ASP A 62 -38.49 51.56 -23.50
C ASP A 62 -37.94 50.17 -23.16
N ALA A 63 -36.69 49.89 -23.55
CA ALA A 63 -36.05 48.60 -23.32
C ALA A 63 -34.53 48.72 -23.06
N LEU A 64 -34.02 47.84 -22.20
CA LEU A 64 -32.59 47.61 -21.99
C LEU A 64 -32.19 46.27 -22.64
N GLU A 65 -31.23 46.32 -23.55
CA GLU A 65 -30.58 45.15 -24.13
C GLU A 65 -29.23 44.93 -23.42
N THR A 66 -29.01 43.76 -22.82
CA THR A 66 -27.78 43.44 -22.08
C THR A 66 -27.24 42.05 -22.39
N ILE A 67 -25.95 41.84 -22.13
CA ILE A 67 -25.28 40.54 -22.26
C ILE A 67 -25.05 39.98 -20.86
N ASP A 68 -25.32 38.69 -20.67
CA ASP A 68 -25.10 38.03 -19.38
C ASP A 68 -23.62 37.90 -19.02
N GLU A 69 -23.30 38.27 -17.78
CA GLU A 69 -22.03 37.97 -17.13
C GLU A 69 -22.20 36.83 -16.12
N TYR A 70 -21.25 35.88 -16.10
CA TYR A 70 -21.40 34.62 -15.36
C TYR A 70 -20.93 34.58 -13.90
N PRO A 71 -19.94 35.37 -13.45
CA PRO A 71 -19.54 35.33 -12.04
C PRO A 71 -20.69 35.80 -11.12
N LEU A 72 -20.63 35.35 -9.86
CA LEU A 72 -21.79 35.46 -8.95
C LEU A 72 -22.25 36.91 -8.72
N ASN A 73 -21.33 37.84 -8.50
CA ASN A 73 -21.67 39.21 -8.12
C ASN A 73 -22.32 39.98 -9.29
N GLU A 74 -21.84 39.75 -10.50
CA GLU A 74 -22.36 40.31 -11.74
C GLU A 74 -23.76 39.77 -12.04
N ARG A 75 -24.01 38.45 -11.87
CA ARG A 75 -25.38 37.92 -11.99
C ARG A 75 -26.35 38.52 -10.98
N LEU A 76 -25.90 38.73 -9.73
CA LEU A 76 -26.72 39.35 -8.69
C LEU A 76 -27.04 40.81 -9.03
N ARG A 77 -26.05 41.55 -9.53
CA ARG A 77 -26.21 42.90 -10.07
C ARG A 77 -27.26 42.91 -11.19
N ASP A 78 -27.11 42.04 -12.18
CA ASP A 78 -27.99 42.01 -13.36
C ASP A 78 -29.43 41.67 -12.99
N ASN A 79 -29.62 40.71 -12.08
CA ASN A 79 -30.95 40.38 -11.55
C ASN A 79 -31.58 41.57 -10.80
N ALA A 80 -30.79 42.33 -10.04
CA ALA A 80 -31.28 43.50 -9.32
C ALA A 80 -31.65 44.65 -10.28
N VAL A 81 -30.87 44.85 -11.35
CA VAL A 81 -31.18 45.81 -12.43
C VAL A 81 -32.47 45.41 -13.13
N GLU A 82 -32.61 44.14 -13.51
CA GLU A 82 -33.80 43.63 -14.18
C GLU A 82 -35.07 43.88 -13.36
N GLN A 83 -35.04 43.55 -12.06
CA GLN A 83 -36.16 43.84 -11.15
C GLN A 83 -36.46 45.35 -11.06
N ALA A 84 -35.44 46.18 -10.84
CA ALA A 84 -35.62 47.63 -10.67
C ALA A 84 -36.17 48.33 -11.94
N LEU A 85 -35.82 47.84 -13.12
CA LEU A 85 -36.29 48.39 -14.40
C LEU A 85 -37.69 47.90 -14.77
N LEU A 86 -38.04 46.66 -14.46
CA LEU A 86 -39.40 46.14 -14.63
C LEU A 86 -40.42 46.94 -13.80
N GLU A 87 -40.04 47.39 -12.59
CA GLU A 87 -40.90 48.22 -11.73
C GLU A 87 -41.26 49.57 -12.35
N ILE A 88 -40.42 50.11 -13.24
CA ILE A 88 -40.68 51.37 -13.95
C ILE A 88 -41.18 51.15 -15.38
N GLY A 89 -41.51 49.91 -15.75
CA GLY A 89 -42.08 49.55 -17.05
C GLY A 89 -41.08 49.46 -18.20
N VAL A 90 -39.79 49.38 -17.92
CA VAL A 90 -38.74 49.19 -18.93
C VAL A 90 -38.54 47.69 -19.16
N GLN A 91 -38.65 47.24 -20.42
CA GLN A 91 -38.40 45.85 -20.77
C GLN A 91 -36.90 45.54 -20.68
N VAL A 92 -36.52 44.42 -20.08
CA VAL A 92 -35.11 43.98 -20.03
C VAL A 92 -34.95 42.70 -20.84
N ASN A 93 -34.07 42.76 -21.83
CA ASN A 93 -33.76 41.66 -22.74
C ASN A 93 -32.31 41.24 -22.54
N ARG A 94 -32.10 39.98 -22.11
CA ARG A 94 -30.79 39.43 -21.77
C ARG A 94 -30.32 38.48 -22.87
N HIS A 95 -29.05 38.59 -23.25
CA HIS A 95 -28.45 37.84 -24.36
C HIS A 95 -27.20 37.07 -23.94
N VAL A 96 -27.02 35.91 -24.57
CA VAL A 96 -25.80 35.10 -24.43
C VAL A 96 -24.86 35.39 -25.60
N ALA A 97 -23.79 36.14 -25.33
CA ALA A 97 -22.78 36.50 -26.34
C ALA A 97 -21.34 36.20 -25.90
N ASP A 98 -21.09 36.13 -24.60
CA ASP A 98 -19.75 35.98 -24.03
C ASP A 98 -19.16 34.56 -24.22
N VAL A 99 -20.00 33.52 -24.22
CA VAL A 99 -19.62 32.12 -24.49
C VAL A 99 -20.28 31.62 -25.78
N LEU A 100 -19.70 30.60 -26.42
CA LEU A 100 -20.30 30.00 -27.63
C LEU A 100 -21.48 29.10 -27.31
N VAL A 101 -21.48 28.49 -26.13
CA VAL A 101 -22.55 27.60 -25.66
C VAL A 101 -22.93 28.05 -24.27
N GLU A 102 -24.21 28.33 -24.05
CA GLU A 102 -24.73 28.79 -22.77
C GLU A 102 -24.53 27.76 -21.65
N PRO A 103 -24.18 28.17 -20.41
CA PRO A 103 -24.13 27.27 -19.27
C PRO A 103 -25.46 26.56 -19.02
N GLY A 104 -25.42 25.28 -18.66
CA GLY A 104 -26.62 24.46 -18.43
C GLY A 104 -27.19 23.79 -19.68
N VAL A 105 -26.82 24.25 -20.88
CA VAL A 105 -27.19 23.59 -22.16
C VAL A 105 -26.44 22.27 -22.34
N LEU A 106 -25.15 22.24 -21.98
CA LEU A 106 -24.33 21.03 -22.02
C LEU A 106 -24.51 20.24 -20.73
N LYS A 107 -25.01 19.00 -20.85
CA LYS A 107 -25.25 18.08 -19.72
C LYS A 107 -24.54 16.75 -19.94
N THR A 108 -24.13 16.13 -18.83
CA THR A 108 -23.59 14.77 -18.80
C THR A 108 -24.69 13.74 -19.05
N GLY A 109 -24.32 12.46 -19.22
CA GLY A 109 -25.30 11.36 -19.34
C GLY A 109 -26.21 11.20 -18.11
N SER A 110 -25.79 11.70 -16.94
CA SER A 110 -26.59 11.73 -15.71
C SER A 110 -27.41 13.02 -15.54
N GLY A 111 -27.36 13.94 -16.51
CA GLY A 111 -28.13 15.20 -16.50
C GLY A 111 -27.47 16.37 -15.75
N GLY A 112 -26.31 16.17 -15.13
CA GLY A 112 -25.56 17.20 -14.40
C GLY A 112 -24.60 18.02 -15.29
N PRO A 113 -23.97 19.07 -14.73
CA PRO A 113 -22.93 19.85 -15.42
C PRO A 113 -21.66 19.02 -15.67
N TYR A 114 -20.87 19.41 -16.68
CA TYR A 114 -19.54 18.81 -16.90
C TYR A 114 -18.51 19.36 -15.90
N THR A 115 -17.71 18.47 -15.34
CA THR A 115 -16.61 18.81 -14.39
C THR A 115 -15.24 18.33 -14.88
N VAL A 116 -15.18 17.78 -16.10
CA VAL A 116 -13.98 17.29 -16.79
C VAL A 116 -13.95 17.88 -18.20
N PHE A 117 -12.80 18.38 -18.65
CA PHE A 117 -12.70 19.17 -19.88
C PHE A 117 -12.88 18.35 -21.14
N THR A 118 -12.24 17.18 -21.26
CA THR A 118 -12.32 16.38 -22.50
C THR A 118 -13.75 16.04 -22.95
N PRO A 119 -14.65 15.52 -22.10
CA PRO A 119 -16.03 15.26 -22.51
C PRO A 119 -16.84 16.55 -22.72
N PHE A 120 -16.55 17.62 -21.97
CA PHE A 120 -17.11 18.95 -22.22
C PHE A 120 -16.73 19.44 -23.61
N TYR A 121 -15.44 19.47 -23.95
CA TYR A 121 -14.91 19.96 -25.22
C TYR A 121 -15.51 19.23 -26.41
N LYS A 122 -15.65 17.89 -26.33
CA LYS A 122 -16.28 17.10 -27.39
C LYS A 122 -17.70 17.60 -27.69
N LYS A 123 -18.51 17.84 -26.65
CA LYS A 123 -19.89 18.31 -26.78
C LYS A 123 -20.01 19.80 -27.08
N TRP A 124 -19.11 20.59 -26.53
CA TRP A 124 -19.00 22.00 -26.81
C TRP A 124 -18.68 22.22 -28.29
N ARG A 125 -17.72 21.48 -28.87
CA ARG A 125 -17.31 21.61 -30.27
C ARG A 125 -18.45 21.35 -31.25
N GLU A 126 -19.23 20.27 -31.02
CA GLU A 126 -20.42 19.93 -31.83
C GLU A 126 -21.41 21.11 -31.96
N ARG A 127 -21.52 21.95 -30.92
CA ARG A 127 -22.42 23.12 -30.92
C ARG A 127 -21.72 24.42 -31.31
N ALA A 128 -20.46 24.57 -30.93
CA ALA A 128 -19.64 25.74 -31.22
C ALA A 128 -19.47 25.96 -32.72
N GLU A 129 -19.33 24.90 -33.51
CA GLU A 129 -19.26 24.99 -34.98
C GLU A 129 -20.53 25.62 -35.57
N ASN A 130 -21.71 25.26 -35.07
CA ASN A 130 -22.97 25.85 -35.51
C ASN A 130 -23.11 27.32 -35.07
N ALA A 131 -22.74 27.62 -33.83
CA ALA A 131 -22.77 28.99 -33.30
C ALA A 131 -21.79 29.91 -34.03
N ALA A 132 -20.62 29.40 -34.42
CA ALA A 132 -19.58 30.14 -35.13
C ALA A 132 -19.99 30.51 -36.57
N ASN A 133 -20.93 29.78 -37.17
CA ASN A 133 -21.53 30.12 -38.47
C ASN A 133 -22.59 31.23 -38.38
N GLN A 134 -22.96 31.65 -37.17
CA GLN A 134 -23.97 32.67 -36.89
C GLN A 134 -23.32 33.92 -36.29
N THR A 135 -22.43 34.57 -37.04
CA THR A 135 -21.90 35.89 -36.67
C THR A 135 -22.90 36.98 -37.01
N CYS A 136 -23.11 37.94 -36.09
CA CYS A 136 -23.94 39.10 -36.33
C CYS A 136 -23.31 40.03 -37.38
N ALA A 137 -24.13 40.66 -38.22
CA ALA A 137 -23.68 41.69 -39.13
C ALA A 137 -23.25 42.94 -38.36
N VAL A 138 -22.27 43.68 -38.89
CA VAL A 138 -21.89 44.99 -38.34
C VAL A 138 -23.11 45.92 -38.44
N PRO A 139 -23.49 46.60 -37.33
CA PRO A 139 -24.63 47.51 -37.33
C PRO A 139 -24.43 48.64 -38.33
N GLN A 140 -25.50 49.03 -39.02
CA GLN A 140 -25.50 50.21 -39.89
C GLN A 140 -25.69 51.48 -39.06
N PRO A 141 -25.19 52.65 -39.50
CA PRO A 141 -25.45 53.91 -38.83
C PRO A 141 -26.95 54.14 -38.63
N GLN A 142 -27.34 54.45 -37.40
CA GLN A 142 -28.74 54.73 -37.04
C GLN A 142 -29.14 56.15 -37.45
N ALA A 143 -30.44 56.40 -37.54
CA ALA A 143 -30.94 57.77 -37.67
C ALA A 143 -30.56 58.57 -36.42
N ARG A 144 -30.14 59.83 -36.59
CA ARG A 144 -29.83 60.70 -35.45
C ARG A 144 -31.09 60.89 -34.62
N PHE A 145 -31.03 60.47 -33.37
CA PHE A 145 -32.10 60.62 -32.39
C PHE A 145 -31.79 61.82 -31.50
N GLU A 146 -32.72 62.78 -31.40
CA GLU A 146 -32.60 63.88 -30.44
C GLU A 146 -32.88 63.35 -29.04
N LEU A 147 -31.81 63.09 -28.30
CA LEU A 147 -31.90 62.70 -26.90
C LEU A 147 -32.50 63.85 -26.06
N PRO A 148 -33.31 63.55 -25.03
CA PRO A 148 -33.68 64.55 -24.04
C PRO A 148 -32.42 65.23 -23.48
N VAL A 149 -32.48 66.54 -23.18
CA VAL A 149 -31.33 67.24 -22.62
C VAL A 149 -31.00 66.63 -21.25
N VAL A 150 -29.85 65.97 -21.18
CA VAL A 150 -29.29 65.41 -19.95
C VAL A 150 -27.99 66.16 -19.65
N GLU A 151 -27.93 66.88 -18.53
CA GLU A 151 -26.70 67.50 -18.04
C GLU A 151 -25.78 66.40 -17.48
N GLN A 152 -24.98 65.77 -18.35
CA GLN A 152 -23.98 64.77 -17.97
C GLN A 152 -22.78 64.81 -18.92
N GLU A 153 -21.56 64.77 -18.37
CA GLU A 153 -20.35 64.59 -19.18
C GLU A 153 -20.25 63.13 -19.63
N ASN A 154 -20.40 62.91 -20.94
CA ASN A 154 -20.34 61.58 -21.54
C ASN A 154 -18.91 61.19 -21.98
N GLN A 155 -17.89 61.96 -21.64
CA GLN A 155 -16.51 61.64 -22.05
C GLN A 155 -15.93 60.53 -21.17
N VAL A 156 -15.16 59.63 -21.79
CA VAL A 156 -14.40 58.62 -21.05
C VAL A 156 -13.34 59.33 -20.18
N PRO A 157 -13.30 59.09 -18.87
CA PRO A 157 -12.34 59.76 -17.99
C PRO A 157 -10.89 59.46 -18.40
N VAL A 158 -10.03 60.47 -18.20
CA VAL A 158 -8.58 60.32 -18.38
C VAL A 158 -7.98 59.46 -17.27
N GLU A 159 -8.55 59.52 -16.07
CA GLU A 159 -8.10 58.80 -14.89
C GLU A 159 -9.30 58.25 -14.11
N VAL A 160 -9.17 57.03 -13.57
CA VAL A 160 -10.12 56.45 -12.62
C VAL A 160 -9.32 55.81 -11.49
N ASP A 161 -9.66 56.16 -10.24
CA ASP A 161 -9.02 55.61 -9.04
C ASP A 161 -7.49 55.66 -9.05
N GLY A 162 -6.94 56.82 -9.45
CA GLY A 162 -5.49 57.05 -9.54
C GLY A 162 -4.79 56.41 -10.75
N VAL A 163 -5.53 55.74 -11.63
CA VAL A 163 -4.96 55.05 -12.81
C VAL A 163 -5.20 55.88 -14.07
N ASP A 164 -4.10 56.38 -14.65
CA ASP A 164 -4.11 57.05 -15.95
C ASP A 164 -4.39 56.06 -17.08
N ARG A 165 -5.36 56.40 -17.95
CA ARG A 165 -5.74 55.56 -19.09
C ARG A 165 -4.60 55.29 -20.07
N SER A 166 -3.55 56.10 -20.11
CA SER A 166 -2.38 55.92 -21.00
C SER A 166 -1.43 54.81 -20.55
N LEU A 167 -1.58 54.27 -19.33
CA LEU A 167 -0.72 53.21 -18.80
C LEU A 167 -0.68 51.98 -19.73
N GLY A 168 0.49 51.70 -20.31
CA GLY A 168 0.71 50.53 -21.15
C GLY A 168 0.13 50.62 -22.56
N GLU A 169 -0.19 51.81 -23.05
CA GLU A 169 -0.73 52.02 -24.39
C GLU A 169 0.13 51.39 -25.50
N SER A 170 1.45 51.47 -25.39
CA SER A 170 2.37 50.87 -26.36
C SER A 170 2.46 49.35 -26.29
N LEU A 171 2.23 48.76 -25.11
CA LEU A 171 2.29 47.31 -24.89
C LEU A 171 0.96 46.65 -25.24
N TRP A 172 -0.15 47.31 -24.91
CA TRP A 172 -1.51 46.83 -25.04
C TRP A 172 -2.37 47.86 -25.76
N PRO A 173 -2.23 47.97 -27.10
CA PRO A 173 -3.10 48.80 -27.92
C PRO A 173 -4.54 48.28 -27.83
N ALA A 174 -5.50 49.19 -27.64
CA ALA A 174 -6.89 48.85 -27.32
C ALA A 174 -7.82 49.00 -28.52
N GLY A 175 -9.04 48.45 -28.40
CA GLY A 175 -10.10 48.57 -29.39
C GLY A 175 -10.29 47.34 -30.29
N GLU A 176 -11.47 47.28 -30.94
CA GLU A 176 -11.85 46.15 -31.79
C GLU A 176 -10.99 46.01 -33.05
N GLU A 177 -10.67 47.13 -33.72
CA GLU A 177 -9.87 47.12 -34.96
C GLU A 177 -8.48 46.47 -34.72
N VAL A 178 -7.85 46.78 -33.58
CA VAL A 178 -6.58 46.17 -33.16
C VAL A 178 -6.75 44.68 -32.87
N ALA A 179 -7.83 44.31 -32.17
CA ALA A 179 -8.11 42.90 -31.85
C ALA A 179 -8.29 42.04 -33.13
N GLN A 180 -8.99 42.58 -34.14
CA GLN A 180 -9.14 41.91 -35.44
C GLN A 180 -7.80 41.76 -36.17
N GLN A 181 -6.95 42.80 -36.18
CA GLN A 181 -5.61 42.72 -36.78
C GLN A 181 -4.73 41.67 -36.10
N LEU A 182 -4.79 41.55 -34.77
CA LEU A 182 -4.08 40.52 -34.01
C LEU A 182 -4.58 39.12 -34.37
N LEU A 183 -5.90 38.94 -34.49
CA LEU A 183 -6.52 37.67 -34.89
C LEU A 183 -6.09 37.27 -36.31
N ASP A 184 -6.20 38.19 -37.28
CA ASP A 184 -5.83 37.95 -38.67
C ASP A 184 -4.33 37.62 -38.79
N THR A 185 -3.47 38.38 -38.10
CA THR A 185 -2.03 38.12 -38.06
C THR A 185 -1.74 36.75 -37.45
N PHE A 186 -2.39 36.38 -36.35
CA PHE A 186 -2.21 35.07 -35.74
C PHE A 186 -2.61 33.93 -36.68
N ILE A 187 -3.79 34.00 -37.27
CA ILE A 187 -4.31 32.98 -38.19
C ILE A 187 -3.38 32.80 -39.39
N THR A 188 -2.89 33.89 -39.97
CA THR A 188 -2.11 33.86 -41.21
C THR A 188 -0.62 33.52 -41.02
N THR A 189 -0.04 33.76 -39.84
CA THR A 189 1.42 33.66 -39.65
C THR A 189 1.89 32.70 -38.57
N ARG A 190 1.02 32.35 -37.60
CA ARG A 190 1.44 31.64 -36.37
C ARG A 190 0.58 30.42 -36.03
N ALA A 191 -0.67 30.39 -36.49
CA ALA A 191 -1.62 29.35 -36.11
C ALA A 191 -1.19 27.94 -36.53
N GLU A 192 -0.55 27.78 -37.69
CA GLU A 192 -0.03 26.49 -38.18
C GLU A 192 0.92 25.84 -37.18
N ARG A 193 1.92 26.59 -36.71
CA ARG A 193 2.94 26.13 -35.74
C ARG A 193 2.52 26.25 -34.29
N TYR A 194 1.27 26.66 -34.02
CA TYR A 194 0.77 26.81 -32.65
C TYR A 194 1.00 25.58 -31.77
N PRO A 195 0.81 24.31 -32.23
CA PRO A 195 1.05 23.13 -31.39
C PRO A 195 2.47 23.05 -30.84
N ASP A 196 3.45 23.48 -31.63
CA ASP A 196 4.89 23.37 -31.32
C ASP A 196 5.41 24.61 -30.58
N ASP A 197 5.00 25.80 -31.02
CA ASP A 197 5.59 27.06 -30.55
C ASP A 197 4.90 27.60 -29.28
N ARG A 198 3.65 27.21 -28.98
CA ARG A 198 2.86 27.71 -27.83
C ARG A 198 3.44 27.44 -26.45
N ASP A 199 4.40 26.52 -26.36
CA ASP A 199 5.03 26.13 -25.11
C ASP A 199 6.36 26.87 -24.87
N LEU A 200 6.86 27.63 -25.85
CA LEU A 200 8.17 28.29 -25.84
C LEU A 200 8.02 29.80 -25.55
N PRO A 201 8.31 30.27 -24.31
CA PRO A 201 8.07 31.66 -23.92
C PRO A 201 8.95 32.68 -24.66
N SER A 202 10.08 32.24 -25.22
CA SER A 202 10.97 33.10 -26.03
C SER A 202 10.41 33.40 -27.42
N LEU A 203 9.35 32.71 -27.85
CA LEU A 203 8.73 32.91 -29.15
C LEU A 203 7.39 33.63 -29.00
N ALA A 204 7.06 34.50 -29.96
CA ALA A 204 5.74 35.10 -30.07
C ALA A 204 4.70 34.11 -30.66
N GLY A 205 4.65 32.88 -30.17
CA GLY A 205 3.89 31.75 -30.74
C GLY A 205 2.39 31.71 -30.39
N THR A 206 1.90 32.62 -29.53
CA THR A 206 0.48 32.68 -29.12
C THR A 206 -0.24 33.85 -29.78
N SER A 207 -1.58 33.89 -29.72
CA SER A 207 -2.38 34.91 -30.41
C SER A 207 -2.23 36.33 -29.83
N GLY A 208 -1.96 36.46 -28.53
CA GLY A 208 -1.94 37.76 -27.84
C GLY A 208 -3.34 38.37 -27.61
N LEU A 209 -4.42 37.60 -27.82
CA LEU A 209 -5.81 38.10 -27.76
C LEU A 209 -6.45 38.08 -26.37
N SER A 210 -5.77 37.60 -25.33
CA SER A 210 -6.39 37.35 -24.02
C SER A 210 -6.94 38.63 -23.36
N ALA A 211 -6.22 39.76 -23.46
CA ALA A 211 -6.70 41.05 -22.95
C ALA A 211 -7.98 41.50 -23.67
N HIS A 212 -8.01 41.40 -25.00
CA HIS A 212 -9.17 41.75 -25.82
C HIS A 212 -10.39 40.85 -25.55
N LEU A 213 -10.18 39.55 -25.34
CA LEU A 213 -11.23 38.60 -24.95
C LEU A 213 -11.75 38.85 -23.53
N ALA A 214 -10.91 39.34 -22.61
CA ALA A 214 -11.29 39.65 -21.24
C ALA A 214 -12.13 40.94 -21.12
N VAL A 215 -11.95 41.90 -22.04
CA VAL A 215 -12.74 43.15 -22.09
C VAL A 215 -13.90 43.10 -23.07
N GLY A 216 -13.96 42.06 -23.90
CA GLY A 216 -15.01 41.89 -24.91
C GLY A 216 -14.83 42.73 -26.18
N SER A 217 -13.65 43.26 -26.46
CA SER A 217 -13.39 43.97 -27.73
C SER A 217 -13.27 43.03 -28.93
N ILE A 218 -13.22 41.72 -28.68
CA ILE A 218 -13.41 40.67 -29.66
C ILE A 218 -14.15 39.52 -28.99
N SER A 219 -15.11 38.92 -29.70
CA SER A 219 -15.86 37.77 -29.18
C SER A 219 -15.13 36.45 -29.43
N ALA A 220 -15.31 35.48 -28.53
CA ALA A 220 -14.88 34.11 -28.74
C ALA A 220 -15.51 33.51 -30.02
N ARG A 221 -16.74 33.91 -30.35
CA ARG A 221 -17.43 33.49 -31.58
C ARG A 221 -16.70 33.96 -32.84
N GLN A 222 -16.23 35.21 -32.88
CA GLN A 222 -15.41 35.71 -33.99
C GLN A 222 -14.10 34.92 -34.13
N CYS A 223 -13.43 34.62 -33.02
CA CYS A 223 -12.20 33.83 -33.01
C CYS A 223 -12.41 32.42 -33.60
N VAL A 224 -13.44 31.71 -33.14
CA VAL A 224 -13.74 30.35 -33.63
C VAL A 224 -14.24 30.39 -35.08
N SER A 225 -15.06 31.38 -35.46
CA SER A 225 -15.53 31.54 -36.84
C SER A 225 -14.35 31.78 -37.80
N ALA A 226 -13.40 32.63 -37.42
CA ALA A 226 -12.21 32.89 -38.22
C ALA A 226 -11.32 31.65 -38.34
N ALA A 227 -11.14 30.89 -37.24
CA ALA A 227 -10.41 29.62 -37.26
C ALA A 227 -11.06 28.58 -38.17
N LEU A 228 -12.38 28.38 -38.08
CA LEU A 228 -13.11 27.43 -38.94
C LEU A 228 -13.02 27.80 -40.41
N ARG A 229 -13.16 29.09 -40.75
CA ARG A 229 -12.99 29.57 -42.13
C ARG A 229 -11.58 29.30 -42.64
N ALA A 230 -10.56 29.61 -41.85
CA ALA A 230 -9.17 29.35 -42.23
C ALA A 230 -8.89 27.85 -42.42
N SER A 231 -9.39 26.99 -41.53
CA SER A 231 -9.23 25.53 -41.64
C SER A 231 -9.90 24.92 -42.88
N MET A 232 -10.93 25.56 -43.46
CA MET A 232 -11.52 25.12 -44.73
C MET A 232 -10.66 25.45 -45.95
N HIS A 233 -9.83 26.48 -45.87
CA HIS A 233 -9.00 26.96 -46.97
C HIS A 233 -7.58 26.41 -46.94
N ASP A 234 -7.05 26.10 -45.75
CA ASP A 234 -5.69 25.60 -45.55
C ASP A 234 -5.70 24.38 -44.62
N THR A 235 -5.45 23.20 -45.19
CA THR A 235 -5.40 21.94 -44.46
C THR A 235 -4.12 21.77 -43.63
N GLN A 236 -3.04 22.50 -43.92
CA GLN A 236 -1.81 22.43 -43.14
C GLN A 236 -1.97 23.17 -41.80
N ALA A 237 -2.67 24.31 -41.80
CA ALA A 237 -2.95 25.08 -40.58
C ALA A 237 -4.08 24.49 -39.71
N ALA A 238 -4.84 23.50 -40.21
CA ALA A 238 -6.04 22.99 -39.57
C ALA A 238 -5.77 22.39 -38.17
N ASP A 239 -4.70 21.61 -38.00
CA ASP A 239 -4.34 21.00 -36.71
C ASP A 239 -3.97 22.05 -35.66
N GLY A 240 -3.22 23.07 -36.07
CA GLY A 240 -2.83 24.18 -35.21
C GLY A 240 -4.00 25.06 -34.78
N LEU A 241 -4.89 25.38 -35.72
CA LEU A 241 -6.14 26.09 -35.44
C LEU A 241 -7.07 25.29 -34.53
N GLN A 242 -7.23 23.98 -34.77
CA GLN A 242 -8.02 23.11 -33.90
C GLN A 242 -7.45 23.08 -32.47
N LYS A 243 -6.12 23.06 -32.35
CA LYS A 243 -5.47 23.13 -31.04
C LYS A 243 -5.74 24.47 -30.35
N TRP A 244 -5.66 25.58 -31.08
CA TRP A 244 -5.97 26.90 -30.53
C TRP A 244 -7.45 27.06 -30.12
N VAL A 245 -8.39 26.54 -30.93
CA VAL A 245 -9.83 26.51 -30.60
C VAL A 245 -10.09 25.74 -29.30
N SER A 246 -9.32 24.68 -29.00
CA SER A 246 -9.43 23.99 -27.72
C SER A 246 -9.06 24.86 -26.51
N GLU A 247 -8.19 25.87 -26.68
CA GLU A 247 -7.86 26.84 -25.62
C GLU A 247 -8.99 27.87 -25.42
N ILE A 248 -9.72 28.24 -26.50
CA ILE A 248 -10.97 29.03 -26.37
C ILE A 248 -12.04 28.21 -25.64
N ALA A 249 -12.12 26.90 -25.90
CA ALA A 249 -13.03 26.03 -25.17
C ALA A 249 -12.67 25.92 -23.67
N TRP A 250 -11.39 26.02 -23.29
CA TRP A 250 -10.98 26.08 -21.88
C TRP A 250 -11.50 27.33 -21.18
N ARG A 251 -11.48 28.49 -21.86
CA ARG A 251 -12.11 29.73 -21.37
C ARG A 251 -13.60 29.51 -21.10
N ASP A 252 -14.34 28.96 -22.07
CA ASP A 252 -15.77 28.68 -21.91
C ASP A 252 -16.02 27.64 -20.79
N PHE A 253 -15.17 26.61 -20.69
CA PHE A 253 -15.27 25.61 -19.63
C PHE A 253 -15.21 26.27 -18.24
N TYR A 254 -14.22 27.13 -17.99
CA TYR A 254 -14.12 27.82 -16.70
C TYR A 254 -15.31 28.76 -16.44
N ARG A 255 -15.84 29.43 -17.47
CA ARG A 255 -17.07 30.23 -17.35
C ARG A 255 -18.29 29.39 -16.96
N HIS A 256 -18.42 28.18 -17.52
CA HIS A 256 -19.45 27.22 -17.13
C HIS A 256 -19.29 26.79 -15.68
N ILE A 257 -18.07 26.53 -15.21
CA ILE A 257 -17.82 26.17 -13.81
C ILE A 257 -18.28 27.29 -12.87
N VAL A 258 -17.85 28.55 -13.08
CA VAL A 258 -18.26 29.63 -12.17
C VAL A 258 -19.76 29.92 -12.22
N ALA A 259 -20.41 29.74 -13.38
CA ALA A 259 -21.86 29.92 -13.52
C ALA A 259 -22.67 28.85 -12.76
N GLN A 260 -22.17 27.62 -12.70
CA GLN A 260 -22.90 26.46 -12.16
C GLN A 260 -22.53 26.13 -10.70
N PHE A 261 -21.44 26.68 -10.18
CA PHE A 261 -20.92 26.36 -8.85
C PHE A 261 -20.59 27.61 -8.04
N ASP A 262 -21.61 28.21 -7.40
CA ASP A 262 -21.50 29.45 -6.61
C ASP A 262 -20.38 29.45 -5.56
N HIS A 263 -20.07 28.29 -4.95
CA HIS A 263 -19.02 28.22 -3.92
C HIS A 263 -17.63 28.54 -4.47
N VAL A 264 -17.36 28.28 -5.75
CA VAL A 264 -16.10 28.63 -6.42
C VAL A 264 -15.91 30.14 -6.46
N ASN A 265 -17.00 30.89 -6.69
CA ASN A 265 -17.02 32.36 -6.66
C ASN A 265 -16.74 32.92 -5.26
N LYS A 266 -16.93 32.11 -4.21
CA LYS A 266 -16.79 32.52 -2.80
C LYS A 266 -15.43 32.12 -2.20
N GLY A 267 -14.42 31.98 -3.06
CA GLY A 267 -13.06 31.62 -2.66
C GLY A 267 -12.88 30.18 -2.19
N ALA A 268 -13.87 29.31 -2.33
CA ALA A 268 -13.72 27.89 -1.99
C ALA A 268 -13.04 27.13 -3.14
N ALA A 269 -12.25 26.11 -2.79
CA ALA A 269 -11.85 25.10 -3.74
C ALA A 269 -13.09 24.43 -4.36
N PHE A 270 -13.03 24.12 -5.65
CA PHE A 270 -14.05 23.32 -6.32
C PHE A 270 -14.18 21.95 -5.64
N ARG A 271 -13.04 21.33 -5.36
CA ARG A 271 -12.93 20.13 -4.51
C ARG A 271 -12.93 20.55 -3.05
N ARG A 272 -14.11 20.60 -2.43
CA ARG A 272 -14.34 21.10 -1.06
C ARG A 272 -13.43 20.46 -0.01
N GLU A 273 -13.08 19.19 -0.18
CA GLU A 273 -12.16 18.49 0.72
C GLU A 273 -10.73 19.07 0.73
N LYS A 274 -10.36 19.83 -0.31
CA LYS A 274 -9.06 20.50 -0.45
C LYS A 274 -9.01 21.89 0.17
N ASP A 275 -10.14 22.43 0.64
CA ASP A 275 -10.15 23.70 1.41
C ASP A 275 -9.34 23.59 2.71
N HIS A 276 -9.15 22.36 3.22
CA HIS A 276 -8.46 22.07 4.47
C HIS A 276 -6.98 21.69 4.27
N LEU A 277 -6.39 21.94 3.10
CA LEU A 277 -4.96 21.73 2.90
C LEU A 277 -4.16 22.67 3.82
N PRO A 278 -3.10 22.18 4.48
CA PRO A 278 -2.32 22.95 5.46
C PRO A 278 -1.33 23.90 4.75
N TRP A 279 -1.83 24.98 4.15
CA TRP A 279 -0.98 25.97 3.50
C TRP A 279 -0.02 26.65 4.51
N ARG A 280 1.24 26.84 4.11
CA ARG A 280 2.24 27.58 4.87
C ARG A 280 1.93 29.08 4.83
N HIS A 281 2.02 29.70 6.00
CA HIS A 281 2.08 31.15 6.11
C HIS A 281 3.54 31.60 6.08
N ALA A 282 4.01 32.04 4.90
CA ALA A 282 5.38 32.47 4.68
C ALA A 282 5.39 33.80 3.89
N PRO A 283 5.16 34.94 4.56
CA PRO A 283 5.01 36.25 3.90
C PRO A 283 6.27 36.68 3.15
N ASP A 284 7.46 36.39 3.67
CA ASP A 284 8.74 36.76 3.03
C ASP A 284 8.97 35.97 1.73
N GLU A 285 8.64 34.67 1.72
CA GLU A 285 8.73 33.83 0.53
C GLU A 285 7.67 34.19 -0.52
N LEU A 286 6.46 34.55 -0.08
CA LEU A 286 5.44 35.09 -0.97
C LEU A 286 5.93 36.39 -1.61
N GLN A 287 6.53 37.29 -0.84
CA GLN A 287 7.09 38.54 -1.36
C GLN A 287 8.25 38.28 -2.34
N ALA A 288 9.14 37.34 -2.04
CA ALA A 288 10.23 36.95 -2.93
C ALA A 288 9.70 36.38 -4.26
N TRP A 289 8.64 35.57 -4.21
CA TRP A 289 7.93 35.10 -5.40
C TRP A 289 7.29 36.25 -6.17
N GLN A 290 6.56 37.14 -5.51
CA GLN A 290 5.93 38.31 -6.14
C GLN A 290 6.94 39.21 -6.87
N GLN A 291 8.14 39.39 -6.30
CA GLN A 291 9.20 40.22 -6.85
C GLN A 291 10.06 39.53 -7.90
N GLY A 292 10.00 38.19 -8.02
CA GLY A 292 10.88 37.43 -8.91
C GLY A 292 12.33 37.42 -8.42
N VAL A 293 12.53 37.07 -7.15
CA VAL A 293 13.84 36.90 -6.49
C VAL A 293 13.92 35.59 -5.69
N THR A 294 13.30 34.53 -6.21
CA THR A 294 13.24 33.19 -5.60
C THR A 294 14.55 32.39 -5.73
N GLY A 295 15.48 32.84 -6.58
CA GLY A 295 16.68 32.08 -6.91
C GLY A 295 16.44 30.96 -7.92
N TYR A 296 15.23 30.88 -8.50
CA TYR A 296 14.87 30.00 -9.61
C TYR A 296 14.70 30.82 -10.90
N PRO A 297 15.69 30.82 -11.81
CA PRO A 297 15.75 31.77 -12.93
C PRO A 297 14.51 31.86 -13.79
N LEU A 298 13.90 30.73 -14.17
CA LEU A 298 12.67 30.76 -14.99
C LEU A 298 11.46 31.29 -14.22
N VAL A 299 11.35 31.01 -12.92
CA VAL A 299 10.27 31.54 -12.06
C VAL A 299 10.45 33.04 -11.89
N ASP A 300 11.67 33.48 -11.64
CA ASP A 300 12.00 34.90 -11.47
C ASP A 300 11.75 35.69 -12.77
N ALA A 301 12.19 35.15 -13.91
CA ALA A 301 11.90 35.72 -15.23
C ALA A 301 10.40 35.82 -15.50
N ALA A 302 9.62 34.78 -15.14
CA ALA A 302 8.17 34.79 -15.28
C ALA A 302 7.52 35.90 -14.44
N MET A 303 7.90 36.01 -13.17
CA MET A 303 7.33 37.00 -12.25
C MET A 303 7.73 38.43 -12.64
N ARG A 304 8.95 38.63 -13.14
CA ARG A 304 9.38 39.91 -13.70
C ARG A 304 8.62 40.27 -14.99
N GLN A 305 8.40 39.31 -15.90
CA GLN A 305 7.53 39.52 -17.07
C GLN A 305 6.14 40.01 -16.67
N LEU A 306 5.51 39.36 -15.68
CA LEU A 306 4.20 39.77 -15.17
C LEU A 306 4.23 41.20 -14.62
N ASN A 307 5.24 41.54 -13.82
CA ASN A 307 5.33 42.83 -13.17
C ASN A 307 5.61 43.97 -14.16
N GLU A 308 6.48 43.74 -15.14
CA GLU A 308 6.92 44.74 -16.11
C GLU A 308 5.93 44.95 -17.24
N THR A 309 5.22 43.91 -17.66
CA THR A 309 4.34 43.96 -18.84
C THR A 309 2.86 43.84 -18.53
N GLY A 310 2.50 43.41 -17.31
CA GLY A 310 1.12 43.08 -16.97
C GLY A 310 0.60 41.81 -17.66
N TRP A 311 1.46 41.01 -18.30
CA TRP A 311 1.06 39.74 -18.93
C TRP A 311 2.11 38.68 -18.66
N MET A 312 1.70 37.42 -18.63
CA MET A 312 2.62 36.30 -18.48
C MET A 312 2.23 35.19 -19.45
N HIS A 313 3.22 34.57 -20.10
CA HIS A 313 3.00 33.43 -20.99
C HIS A 313 2.35 32.26 -20.23
N ASN A 314 1.39 31.55 -20.85
CA ASN A 314 0.61 30.52 -20.14
C ASN A 314 1.48 29.42 -19.50
N ARG A 315 2.49 28.92 -20.21
CA ARG A 315 3.47 27.95 -19.66
C ARG A 315 4.13 28.47 -18.37
N LEU A 316 4.44 29.76 -18.33
CA LEU A 316 5.07 30.40 -17.18
C LEU A 316 4.08 30.62 -16.04
N ARG A 317 2.81 30.94 -16.34
CA ARG A 317 1.74 31.00 -15.32
C ARG A 317 1.64 29.68 -14.56
N MET A 318 1.64 28.56 -15.29
CA MET A 318 1.62 27.22 -14.69
C MET A 318 2.85 26.96 -13.81
N ILE A 319 4.04 27.35 -14.27
CA ILE A 319 5.30 27.16 -13.54
C ILE A 319 5.34 28.01 -12.27
N ALA A 320 5.02 29.30 -12.36
CA ALA A 320 5.00 30.22 -11.23
C ALA A 320 3.93 29.83 -10.19
N ALA A 321 2.73 29.43 -10.63
CA ALA A 321 1.65 28.99 -9.76
C ALA A 321 1.96 27.65 -9.07
N MET A 322 2.53 26.68 -9.78
CA MET A 322 2.97 25.43 -9.16
C MET A 322 4.15 25.65 -8.21
N PHE A 323 5.07 26.57 -8.53
CA PHE A 323 6.15 26.91 -7.60
C PHE A 323 5.59 27.44 -6.27
N LEU A 324 4.66 28.40 -6.33
CA LEU A 324 4.01 28.95 -5.13
C LEU A 324 3.28 27.86 -4.32
N THR A 325 2.48 27.03 -4.99
CA THR A 325 1.57 26.09 -4.31
C THR A 325 2.20 24.75 -3.96
N LYS A 326 3.26 24.31 -4.67
CA LYS A 326 3.86 22.99 -4.51
C LYS A 326 5.28 23.01 -3.96
N HIS A 327 6.02 24.11 -4.14
CA HIS A 327 7.36 24.25 -3.57
C HIS A 327 7.33 25.07 -2.30
N LEU A 328 6.68 26.23 -2.32
CA LEU A 328 6.54 27.08 -1.13
C LEU A 328 5.38 26.63 -0.23
N LEU A 329 4.45 25.84 -0.78
CA LEU A 329 3.23 25.37 -0.12
C LEU A 329 2.37 26.54 0.40
N ILE A 330 2.38 27.68 -0.31
CA ILE A 330 1.59 28.87 0.04
C ILE A 330 0.21 28.77 -0.61
N ASP A 331 -0.82 29.30 0.07
CA ASP A 331 -2.21 29.23 -0.40
C ASP A 331 -2.34 29.87 -1.79
N TRP A 332 -2.90 29.11 -2.71
CA TRP A 332 -3.11 29.49 -4.11
C TRP A 332 -3.92 30.78 -4.25
N ARG A 333 -4.80 31.11 -3.30
CA ARG A 333 -5.61 32.34 -3.27
C ARG A 333 -4.75 33.60 -3.18
N ALA A 334 -3.60 33.53 -2.50
CA ALA A 334 -2.67 34.66 -2.43
C ALA A 334 -2.05 34.95 -3.81
N GLY A 335 -1.72 33.88 -4.54
CA GLY A 335 -1.23 33.97 -5.91
C GLY A 335 -2.31 34.41 -6.90
N GLU A 336 -3.53 33.88 -6.76
CA GLU A 336 -4.71 34.27 -7.55
C GLU A 336 -4.96 35.78 -7.47
N ARG A 337 -5.00 36.31 -6.25
CA ARG A 337 -5.14 37.74 -5.99
C ARG A 337 -4.02 38.54 -6.63
N TYR A 338 -2.77 38.12 -6.45
CA TYR A 338 -1.62 38.82 -7.02
C TYR A 338 -1.66 38.86 -8.55
N PHE A 339 -2.04 37.74 -9.18
CA PHE A 339 -2.23 37.68 -10.62
C PHE A 339 -3.34 38.63 -11.07
N MET A 340 -4.47 38.68 -10.36
CA MET A 340 -5.56 39.60 -10.73
C MET A 340 -5.17 41.08 -10.64
N HIS A 341 -4.33 41.43 -9.67
CA HIS A 341 -3.78 42.79 -9.52
C HIS A 341 -2.77 43.18 -10.62
N LYS A 342 -2.17 42.20 -11.31
CA LYS A 342 -1.09 42.46 -12.28
C LYS A 342 -1.50 42.20 -13.72
N LEU A 343 -2.45 41.30 -13.96
CA LEU A 343 -2.79 40.86 -15.30
C LEU A 343 -3.66 41.88 -16.05
N VAL A 344 -3.19 42.34 -17.22
CA VAL A 344 -3.99 43.08 -18.20
C VAL A 344 -5.15 42.26 -18.75
N ASP A 345 -4.99 40.93 -18.75
CA ASP A 345 -6.01 39.95 -19.13
C ASP A 345 -6.70 39.30 -17.92
N GLY A 346 -6.68 39.98 -16.76
CA GLY A 346 -7.36 39.54 -15.55
C GLY A 346 -8.84 39.24 -15.80
N ASP A 347 -9.17 37.95 -15.84
CA ASP A 347 -10.50 37.37 -15.97
C ASP A 347 -10.71 36.39 -14.82
N PHE A 348 -11.78 36.58 -14.02
CA PHE A 348 -12.01 35.80 -12.80
C PHE A 348 -12.08 34.29 -13.09
N ALA A 349 -12.88 33.87 -14.06
CA ALA A 349 -13.11 32.46 -14.35
C ALA A 349 -11.81 31.76 -14.79
N SER A 350 -11.08 32.35 -15.74
CA SER A 350 -9.85 31.78 -16.28
C SER A 350 -8.71 31.81 -15.26
N ASN A 351 -8.58 32.87 -14.46
CA ASN A 351 -7.57 32.97 -13.41
C ASN A 351 -7.85 31.98 -12.27
N ASN A 352 -9.07 31.95 -11.74
CA ASN A 352 -9.47 31.01 -10.70
C ASN A 352 -9.28 29.56 -11.17
N GLY A 353 -9.76 29.25 -12.38
CA GLY A 353 -9.59 27.94 -13.00
C GLY A 353 -8.12 27.52 -13.12
N GLY A 354 -7.24 28.41 -13.62
CA GLY A 354 -5.81 28.14 -13.75
C GLY A 354 -5.08 27.95 -12.41
N TRP A 355 -5.43 28.74 -11.39
CA TRP A 355 -4.87 28.59 -10.04
C TRP A 355 -5.34 27.29 -9.38
N GLN A 356 -6.63 26.98 -9.47
CA GLN A 356 -7.17 25.74 -8.94
C GLN A 356 -6.65 24.50 -9.68
N TRP A 357 -6.38 24.62 -10.99
CA TRP A 357 -5.71 23.59 -11.78
C TRP A 357 -4.29 23.33 -11.25
N SER A 358 -3.52 24.40 -11.02
CA SER A 358 -2.12 24.32 -10.55
C SER A 358 -2.02 23.80 -9.11
N ALA A 359 -2.96 24.21 -8.25
CA ALA A 359 -3.03 23.83 -6.84
C ALA A 359 -3.62 22.42 -6.62
N SER A 360 -4.20 21.80 -7.65
CA SER A 360 -4.92 20.51 -7.57
C SER A 360 -6.22 20.57 -6.76
N THR A 361 -6.84 21.74 -6.70
CA THR A 361 -8.08 22.01 -5.96
C THR A 361 -9.31 22.12 -6.88
N GLY A 362 -9.09 22.21 -8.20
CA GLY A 362 -10.10 22.49 -9.23
C GLY A 362 -10.78 21.29 -9.89
N THR A 363 -11.61 21.60 -10.88
CA THR A 363 -12.10 20.68 -11.93
C THR A 363 -10.97 20.30 -12.86
N ASP A 364 -10.92 19.03 -13.26
CA ASP A 364 -9.89 18.50 -14.18
C ASP A 364 -8.44 18.97 -13.87
N ALA A 365 -8.18 19.19 -12.57
CA ALA A 365 -6.97 19.83 -12.11
C ALA A 365 -5.76 18.90 -12.26
N ALA A 366 -4.56 19.48 -12.30
CA ALA A 366 -3.34 18.70 -12.22
C ALA A 366 -3.41 17.80 -10.96
N PRO A 367 -3.09 16.50 -11.06
CA PRO A 367 -3.08 15.65 -9.88
C PRO A 367 -2.15 16.20 -8.80
N TYR A 368 -2.49 16.04 -7.53
CA TYR A 368 -1.78 16.69 -6.41
C TYR A 368 -0.26 16.43 -6.41
N PHE A 369 0.15 15.23 -6.81
CA PHE A 369 1.55 14.80 -6.91
C PHE A 369 2.31 15.33 -8.14
N ARG A 370 1.64 16.02 -9.07
CA ARG A 370 2.28 16.59 -10.25
C ARG A 370 2.96 17.90 -9.86
N ILE A 371 4.26 17.82 -9.57
CA ILE A 371 5.10 18.96 -9.19
C ILE A 371 6.07 19.24 -10.33
N PHE A 372 6.07 20.47 -10.85
CA PHE A 372 7.03 20.86 -11.88
C PHE A 372 8.42 21.10 -11.27
N ASN A 373 9.44 20.49 -11.84
CA ASN A 373 10.83 20.85 -11.52
C ASN A 373 11.17 22.15 -12.27
N PRO A 374 11.38 23.29 -11.59
CA PRO A 374 11.56 24.57 -12.26
C PRO A 374 12.77 24.57 -13.20
N THR A 375 13.84 23.88 -12.81
CA THR A 375 15.05 23.70 -13.62
C THR A 375 14.76 22.91 -14.90
N SER A 376 14.08 21.77 -14.80
CA SER A 376 13.78 20.95 -15.99
C SER A 376 12.76 21.63 -16.91
N GLN A 377 11.81 22.40 -16.36
CA GLN A 377 10.94 23.26 -17.15
C GLN A 377 11.75 24.33 -17.90
N GLY A 378 12.72 24.96 -17.24
CA GLY A 378 13.71 25.85 -17.86
C GLY A 378 14.42 25.20 -19.04
N THR A 379 15.08 24.07 -18.81
CA THR A 379 15.83 23.36 -19.85
C THR A 379 14.96 22.96 -21.04
N LYS A 380 13.69 22.61 -20.79
CA LYS A 380 12.75 22.16 -21.83
C LYS A 380 12.14 23.30 -22.64
N PHE A 381 11.71 24.38 -21.99
CA PHE A 381 10.87 25.42 -22.60
C PHE A 381 11.62 26.72 -22.90
N ASP A 382 12.77 26.94 -22.29
CA ASP A 382 13.64 28.08 -22.55
C ASP A 382 15.09 27.59 -22.73
N ARG A 383 15.27 26.68 -23.70
CA ARG A 383 16.57 26.04 -23.95
C ARG A 383 17.64 27.09 -24.24
N GLY A 384 18.65 27.18 -23.38
CA GLY A 384 19.73 28.17 -23.47
C GLY A 384 19.46 29.49 -22.73
N GLY A 385 18.25 29.70 -22.20
CA GLY A 385 17.95 30.84 -21.32
C GLY A 385 17.63 32.15 -22.04
N ALA A 386 17.21 32.13 -23.30
CA ALA A 386 16.97 33.35 -24.07
C ALA A 386 15.86 34.21 -23.45
N PHE A 387 14.74 33.58 -23.06
CA PHE A 387 13.68 34.28 -22.34
C PHE A 387 14.13 34.68 -20.93
N THR A 388 14.80 33.79 -20.21
CA THR A 388 15.24 34.02 -18.83
C THR A 388 16.17 35.22 -18.74
N THR A 389 17.14 35.33 -19.65
CA THR A 389 18.11 36.44 -19.68
C THR A 389 17.51 37.77 -20.14
N GLN A 390 16.36 37.76 -20.82
CA GLN A 390 15.61 38.98 -21.15
C GLN A 390 15.08 39.67 -19.88
N TYR A 391 14.55 38.89 -18.93
CA TYR A 391 13.94 39.41 -17.70
C TYR A 391 14.85 39.30 -16.46
N VAL A 392 15.91 38.49 -16.54
CA VAL A 392 16.94 38.34 -15.52
C VAL A 392 18.31 38.64 -16.16
N PRO A 393 18.55 39.90 -16.58
CA PRO A 393 19.72 40.28 -17.36
C PRO A 393 21.05 40.05 -16.62
N GLU A 394 21.02 40.00 -15.29
CA GLU A 394 22.18 39.64 -14.46
C GLU A 394 22.73 38.22 -14.76
N LEU A 395 21.93 37.32 -15.35
CA LEU A 395 22.35 35.97 -15.75
C LEU A 395 22.90 35.89 -17.18
N SER A 396 22.90 36.99 -17.96
CA SER A 396 23.27 36.98 -19.39
C SER A 396 24.69 36.49 -19.68
N GLY A 397 25.63 36.67 -18.74
CA GLY A 397 27.02 36.20 -18.85
C GLY A 397 27.25 34.77 -18.36
N LEU A 398 26.22 34.08 -17.86
CA LEU A 398 26.33 32.74 -17.31
C LEU A 398 26.34 31.68 -18.41
N ASP A 399 27.23 30.69 -18.30
CA ASP A 399 27.23 29.54 -19.20
C ASP A 399 25.86 28.86 -19.20
N ALA A 400 25.33 28.58 -20.40
CA ALA A 400 24.01 27.98 -20.59
C ALA A 400 23.81 26.68 -19.77
N LYS A 401 24.88 25.93 -19.47
CA LYS A 401 24.79 24.74 -18.61
C LYS A 401 24.35 25.03 -17.18
N TYR A 402 24.59 26.25 -16.67
CA TYR A 402 24.25 26.69 -15.32
C TYR A 402 23.06 27.66 -15.30
N MET A 403 22.49 28.02 -16.46
CA MET A 403 21.41 29.00 -16.60
C MET A 403 20.27 28.81 -15.60
N PHE A 404 19.84 27.56 -15.39
CA PHE A 404 18.72 27.23 -14.50
C PHE A 404 19.13 26.71 -13.12
N GLU A 405 20.44 26.70 -12.83
CA GLU A 405 21.02 26.35 -11.53
C GLU A 405 22.26 27.24 -11.25
N PRO A 406 22.12 28.57 -11.22
CA PRO A 406 23.25 29.51 -11.15
C PRO A 406 24.11 29.30 -9.91
N HIS A 407 23.51 28.91 -8.78
CA HIS A 407 24.21 28.58 -7.54
C HIS A 407 25.28 27.48 -7.73
N LYS A 408 25.13 26.56 -8.69
CA LYS A 408 26.14 25.52 -8.99
C LYS A 408 27.38 26.06 -9.69
N ALA A 409 27.30 27.26 -10.27
CA ALA A 409 28.45 27.98 -10.79
C ALA A 409 29.17 28.81 -9.71
N GLY A 410 28.67 28.82 -8.47
CA GLY A 410 29.24 29.60 -7.36
C GLY A 410 29.04 31.11 -7.50
N VAL A 411 28.04 31.55 -8.26
CA VAL A 411 27.75 32.98 -8.41
C VAL A 411 27.09 33.55 -7.16
N THR A 412 27.45 34.77 -6.80
CA THR A 412 26.90 35.50 -5.64
C THR A 412 26.06 36.72 -6.03
N PHE A 413 26.03 37.08 -7.31
CA PHE A 413 25.30 38.24 -7.82
C PHE A 413 23.79 37.97 -8.04
N TYR A 414 23.36 36.72 -7.93
CA TYR A 414 21.97 36.28 -8.09
C TYR A 414 21.53 35.53 -6.83
N PRO A 415 20.26 35.67 -6.36
CA PRO A 415 19.82 35.06 -5.12
C PRO A 415 20.02 33.54 -5.08
N ALA A 416 20.37 33.04 -3.89
CA ALA A 416 20.33 31.60 -3.64
C ALA A 416 18.87 31.11 -3.69
N PRO A 417 18.61 29.85 -4.11
CA PRO A 417 17.27 29.28 -4.09
C PRO A 417 16.62 29.40 -2.70
N ILE A 418 15.44 30.02 -2.62
CA ILE A 418 14.72 30.24 -1.34
C ILE A 418 14.12 28.96 -0.74
N VAL A 419 14.07 27.90 -1.55
CA VAL A 419 13.65 26.55 -1.16
C VAL A 419 14.49 25.57 -1.95
N ASP A 420 14.90 24.46 -1.35
CA ASP A 420 15.61 23.42 -2.10
C ASP A 420 14.60 22.59 -2.92
N HIS A 421 14.81 22.51 -4.23
CA HIS A 421 14.03 21.63 -5.09
C HIS A 421 14.38 20.15 -4.84
N GLN A 422 15.56 19.88 -4.29
CA GLN A 422 15.98 18.55 -3.83
C GLN A 422 15.31 18.18 -2.51
N PHE A 423 14.00 17.90 -2.54
CA PHE A 423 13.41 16.92 -1.61
C PHE A 423 13.90 15.47 -1.89
N ALA A 424 15.09 15.35 -2.45
CA ALA A 424 15.66 14.17 -3.06
C ALA A 424 16.90 13.69 -2.33
N ARG A 425 17.32 14.31 -1.21
CA ARG A 425 18.44 13.82 -0.42
C ARG A 425 18.22 14.04 1.07
N VAL A 426 18.39 12.97 1.85
CA VAL A 426 18.36 12.97 3.31
C VAL A 426 19.57 12.17 3.77
N GLY A 427 20.57 12.84 4.33
CA GLY A 427 21.86 12.24 4.66
C GLY A 427 22.50 11.50 3.47
N PRO A 428 22.81 10.19 3.61
CA PRO A 428 23.43 9.39 2.54
C PRO A 428 22.43 8.90 1.47
N ILE A 429 21.13 9.12 1.66
CA ILE A 429 20.07 8.58 0.80
C ILE A 429 19.62 9.67 -0.18
N SER A 430 19.50 9.35 -1.46
CA SER A 430 18.93 10.24 -2.46
C SER A 430 17.93 9.55 -3.41
N VAL A 431 16.90 10.28 -3.82
CA VAL A 431 15.82 9.81 -4.70
C VAL A 431 15.65 10.76 -5.88
N GLN A 432 15.99 10.29 -7.07
CA GLN A 432 15.77 11.00 -8.33
C GLN A 432 14.50 10.49 -9.01
N VAL A 433 13.55 11.38 -9.29
CA VAL A 433 12.39 11.05 -10.13
C VAL A 433 12.84 11.07 -11.59
N LEU A 434 12.85 9.89 -12.24
CA LEU A 434 13.23 9.75 -13.66
C LEU A 434 12.02 9.99 -14.57
N GLU A 435 10.87 9.41 -14.21
CA GLU A 435 9.59 9.63 -14.86
C GLU A 435 8.52 9.77 -13.76
N PRO A 436 7.82 10.92 -13.66
CA PRO A 436 6.85 11.14 -12.60
C PRO A 436 5.82 10.00 -12.48
N LEU A 437 5.65 9.48 -11.27
CA LEU A 437 4.78 8.34 -10.96
C LEU A 437 5.04 7.05 -11.76
N GLN A 438 6.12 6.95 -12.53
CA GLN A 438 6.43 5.74 -13.30
C GLN A 438 7.80 5.18 -12.96
N LYS A 439 8.82 6.03 -12.86
CA LYS A 439 10.20 5.59 -12.69
C LYS A 439 10.97 6.49 -11.72
N LEU A 440 11.66 5.89 -10.75
CA LEU A 440 12.56 6.62 -9.84
C LEU A 440 13.87 5.86 -9.68
N ARG A 441 14.93 6.59 -9.32
CA ARG A 441 16.22 6.06 -8.96
C ARG A 441 16.53 6.41 -7.51
N LEU A 442 16.81 5.42 -6.69
CA LEU A 442 17.24 5.52 -5.30
C LEU A 442 18.75 5.26 -5.27
N GLN A 443 19.52 6.19 -4.73
CA GLN A 443 20.94 6.00 -4.48
C GLN A 443 21.21 6.13 -2.98
N ILE A 444 22.00 5.21 -2.44
CA ILE A 444 22.47 5.25 -1.06
C ILE A 444 23.99 5.26 -1.11
N ASP A 445 24.62 6.20 -0.43
CA ASP A 445 26.07 6.27 -0.26
C ASP A 445 26.41 6.55 1.21
N ASP A 446 26.22 5.52 2.04
CA ASP A 446 26.59 5.53 3.45
C ASP A 446 27.88 4.73 3.65
N THR A 447 28.98 5.29 3.14
CA THR A 447 30.31 4.67 3.24
C THR A 447 30.73 4.45 4.70
N ALA A 448 30.29 5.31 5.63
CA ALA A 448 30.59 5.20 7.06
C ALA A 448 30.01 3.91 7.68
N ARG A 449 28.83 3.48 7.20
CA ARG A 449 28.15 2.25 7.64
C ARG A 449 28.30 1.09 6.66
N GLY A 450 29.09 1.29 5.60
CA GLY A 450 29.36 0.29 4.56
C GLY A 450 28.15 -0.05 3.70
N LEU A 451 27.14 0.82 3.59
CA LEU A 451 25.94 0.60 2.78
C LEU A 451 25.95 1.51 1.55
N ARG A 452 25.93 0.91 0.37
CA ARG A 452 25.83 1.61 -0.91
C ARG A 452 24.76 0.95 -1.77
N ALA A 453 24.00 1.73 -2.52
CA ALA A 453 23.01 1.18 -3.44
C ALA A 453 22.79 2.12 -4.61
N ASP A 454 22.46 1.55 -5.77
CA ASP A 454 21.95 2.29 -6.92
C ASP A 454 20.84 1.46 -7.53
N LEU A 455 19.60 1.86 -7.26
CA LEU A 455 18.40 1.11 -7.56
C LEU A 455 17.47 1.95 -8.40
N THR A 456 16.90 1.37 -9.45
CA THR A 456 15.83 1.98 -10.24
C THR A 456 14.55 1.18 -10.04
N PHE A 457 13.48 1.85 -9.63
CA PHE A 457 12.14 1.31 -9.59
C PHE A 457 11.38 1.70 -10.85
N THR A 458 10.71 0.75 -11.48
CA THR A 458 9.78 0.98 -12.62
C THR A 458 8.40 0.41 -12.28
N GLY A 459 7.37 1.26 -12.29
CA GLY A 459 5.99 0.87 -12.00
C GLY A 459 5.44 -0.08 -13.07
N ARG A 460 4.78 -1.16 -12.64
CA ARG A 460 4.02 -2.06 -13.54
C ARG A 460 2.61 -1.57 -13.81
N ILE A 461 2.10 -0.73 -12.91
CA ILE A 461 0.78 -0.12 -12.94
C ILE A 461 0.91 1.37 -12.59
N ALA A 462 -0.10 2.18 -12.87
CA ALA A 462 -0.17 3.54 -12.35
C ALA A 462 -0.19 3.56 -10.81
N ALA A 463 0.34 4.61 -10.20
CA ALA A 463 0.25 4.79 -8.74
C ALA A 463 -1.21 4.93 -8.29
N GLN A 464 -1.56 4.22 -7.25
CA GLN A 464 -2.92 4.15 -6.70
C GLN A 464 -3.03 4.97 -5.44
N GLU A 465 -3.99 5.89 -5.41
CA GLU A 465 -4.40 6.56 -4.17
C GLU A 465 -5.29 5.61 -3.38
N GLU A 466 -4.81 5.22 -2.20
CA GLU A 466 -5.64 4.50 -1.24
C GLU A 466 -6.69 5.45 -0.64
N PRO A 467 -7.87 4.94 -0.24
CA PRO A 467 -8.83 5.77 0.45
C PRO A 467 -8.22 6.44 1.68
N ARG A 468 -8.58 7.71 1.88
CA ARG A 468 -8.22 8.45 3.09
C ARG A 468 -8.83 7.75 4.30
N PHE A 469 -8.00 7.46 5.31
CA PHE A 469 -8.45 6.90 6.57
C PHE A 469 -8.26 7.92 7.69
N THR A 470 -9.30 8.08 8.50
CA THR A 470 -9.29 8.94 9.68
C THR A 470 -9.70 8.13 10.90
N ARG A 471 -8.96 8.28 12.01
CA ARG A 471 -9.33 7.69 13.30
C ARG A 471 -9.30 8.75 14.39
N ARG A 472 -10.32 8.72 15.23
CA ARG A 472 -10.44 9.59 16.40
C ARG A 472 -10.47 8.77 17.69
N VAL A 473 -9.89 9.32 18.74
CA VAL A 473 -10.02 8.83 20.13
C VAL A 473 -10.59 9.99 20.94
N GLY A 474 -11.85 9.89 21.33
CA GLY A 474 -12.60 11.05 21.84
C GLY A 474 -12.74 12.15 20.78
N SER A 475 -12.44 13.39 21.14
CA SER A 475 -12.39 14.52 20.18
C SER A 475 -11.09 14.57 19.37
N ALA A 476 -10.02 13.91 19.82
CA ALA A 476 -8.70 13.96 19.21
C ALA A 476 -8.64 13.12 17.93
N LEU A 477 -8.08 13.69 16.86
CA LEU A 477 -7.77 12.99 15.62
C LEU A 477 -6.40 12.32 15.76
N THR A 478 -6.36 11.00 15.84
CA THR A 478 -5.13 10.23 16.07
C THR A 478 -4.48 9.75 14.78
N MET A 479 -5.25 9.57 13.71
CA MET A 479 -4.74 9.27 12.37
C MET A 479 -5.55 10.02 11.32
N ASP A 480 -4.88 10.61 10.34
CA ASP A 480 -5.47 11.23 9.15
C ASP A 480 -4.46 11.19 8.00
N SER A 481 -4.56 10.15 7.19
CA SER A 481 -3.63 9.93 6.10
C SER A 481 -4.29 9.28 4.90
N THR A 482 -3.72 9.59 3.74
CA THR A 482 -3.91 8.89 2.48
C THR A 482 -2.55 8.36 2.02
N ARG A 483 -2.52 7.33 1.18
CA ARG A 483 -1.26 6.74 0.70
C ARG A 483 -1.29 6.62 -0.81
N LEU A 484 -0.14 6.83 -1.44
CA LEU A 484 0.08 6.43 -2.82
C LEU A 484 0.85 5.12 -2.83
N THR A 485 0.26 4.08 -3.38
CA THR A 485 0.86 2.74 -3.46
C THR A 485 1.04 2.36 -4.92
N GLN A 486 2.18 1.75 -5.26
CA GLN A 486 2.44 1.32 -6.62
C GLN A 486 3.35 0.09 -6.64
N ASN A 487 2.92 -0.94 -7.35
CA ASN A 487 3.73 -2.13 -7.58
C ASN A 487 4.56 -1.96 -8.85
N GLY A 488 5.77 -2.50 -8.81
CA GLY A 488 6.77 -2.36 -9.86
C GLY A 488 7.86 -3.40 -9.78
N SER A 489 8.89 -3.20 -10.60
CA SER A 489 10.12 -3.97 -10.58
C SER A 489 11.29 -3.08 -10.20
N TRP A 490 12.29 -3.68 -9.55
CA TRP A 490 13.54 -3.03 -9.19
C TRP A 490 14.69 -3.55 -10.07
N GLN A 491 15.66 -2.70 -10.34
CA GLN A 491 16.92 -3.08 -10.98
C GLN A 491 18.10 -2.27 -10.44
N GLY A 492 19.32 -2.79 -10.57
CA GLY A 492 20.54 -2.12 -10.14
C GLY A 492 21.33 -2.98 -9.17
N TRP A 493 21.86 -2.40 -8.10
CA TRP A 493 22.67 -3.15 -7.14
C TRP A 493 22.59 -2.57 -5.72
N ILE A 494 22.83 -3.45 -4.76
CA ILE A 494 23.00 -3.12 -3.34
C ILE A 494 24.34 -3.69 -2.89
N GLU A 495 25.12 -2.90 -2.17
CA GLU A 495 26.37 -3.31 -1.54
C GLU A 495 26.29 -3.03 -0.04
N HIS A 496 26.57 -4.04 0.77
CA HIS A 496 26.64 -3.91 2.22
C HIS A 496 27.91 -4.57 2.74
N LYS A 497 28.73 -3.82 3.48
CA LYS A 497 30.02 -4.23 4.06
C LYS A 497 30.92 -4.94 3.04
N GLY A 498 30.98 -4.41 1.81
CA GLY A 498 31.81 -4.91 0.72
C GLY A 498 31.21 -6.08 -0.08
N ARG A 499 30.05 -6.61 0.31
CA ARG A 499 29.32 -7.65 -0.46
C ARG A 499 28.27 -7.00 -1.34
N ARG A 500 28.36 -7.24 -2.65
CA ARG A 500 27.45 -6.70 -3.65
C ARG A 500 26.42 -7.74 -4.13
N THR A 501 25.17 -7.32 -4.24
CA THR A 501 24.02 -8.08 -4.73
C THR A 501 23.41 -7.34 -5.91
N GLU A 502 23.30 -8.02 -7.05
CA GLU A 502 22.63 -7.48 -8.24
C GLU A 502 21.11 -7.63 -8.12
N VAL A 503 20.40 -6.61 -8.58
CA VAL A 503 18.94 -6.49 -8.55
C VAL A 503 18.45 -6.47 -9.99
N THR A 504 17.58 -7.40 -10.36
CA THR A 504 17.05 -7.52 -11.74
C THR A 504 15.51 -7.46 -11.77
N PRO A 505 14.91 -6.87 -12.82
CA PRO A 505 13.46 -6.66 -12.88
C PRO A 505 12.62 -7.93 -12.78
N GLU A 506 13.16 -9.06 -13.23
CA GLU A 506 12.46 -10.35 -13.32
C GLU A 506 12.31 -11.02 -11.95
N LEU A 507 13.27 -10.78 -11.06
CA LEU A 507 13.35 -11.43 -9.74
C LEU A 507 12.96 -10.50 -8.61
N TRP A 508 13.03 -9.18 -8.83
CA TRP A 508 12.84 -8.16 -7.79
C TRP A 508 11.59 -7.33 -8.05
N LEU A 509 10.44 -7.99 -7.93
CA LEU A 509 9.16 -7.29 -7.84
C LEU A 509 9.00 -6.67 -6.46
N GLY A 510 8.45 -5.47 -6.40
CA GLY A 510 8.25 -4.78 -5.14
C GLY A 510 7.12 -3.78 -5.20
N THR A 511 6.82 -3.23 -4.03
CA THR A 511 5.87 -2.14 -3.88
C THR A 511 6.63 -0.92 -3.38
N ARG A 512 6.37 0.23 -3.99
CA ARG A 512 6.67 1.53 -3.38
C ARG A 512 5.38 2.11 -2.82
N ASP A 513 5.46 2.64 -1.62
CA ASP A 513 4.37 3.40 -1.02
C ASP A 513 4.88 4.73 -0.45
N ARG A 514 4.02 5.74 -0.48
CA ARG A 514 4.26 7.05 0.13
C ARG A 514 3.03 7.43 0.95
N SER A 515 3.23 7.53 2.26
CA SER A 515 2.21 8.05 3.17
C SER A 515 2.14 9.57 3.08
N TRP A 516 0.97 10.10 2.78
CA TRP A 516 0.64 11.52 2.81
C TRP A 516 -0.31 11.77 3.99
N GLY A 517 0.18 12.46 5.02
CA GLY A 517 -0.70 13.06 6.02
C GLY A 517 -1.28 14.37 5.48
N VAL A 518 -2.50 14.73 5.88
CA VAL A 518 -3.04 16.10 5.70
C VAL A 518 -2.36 17.09 6.65
N ARG A 519 -1.46 16.61 7.51
CA ARG A 519 -0.48 17.40 8.26
C ARG A 519 0.91 17.06 7.73
N ASN A 520 1.84 18.01 7.78
CA ASN A 520 3.26 17.64 7.75
C ASN A 520 3.46 16.55 8.81
N ILE A 521 4.18 15.48 8.46
CA ILE A 521 4.63 14.46 9.41
C ILE A 521 5.17 15.22 10.64
N GLY A 522 4.62 14.96 11.83
CA GLY A 522 4.98 15.59 13.11
C GLY A 522 4.49 17.02 13.42
N ALA A 523 3.55 17.63 12.70
CA ALA A 523 2.93 18.88 13.15
C ALA A 523 2.01 18.66 14.37
N ALA A 524 2.25 19.42 15.45
CA ALA A 524 1.50 19.31 16.70
C ALA A 524 0.00 19.60 16.51
N ASP A 525 -0.86 18.85 17.21
CA ASP A 525 -2.29 19.16 17.25
C ASP A 525 -2.50 20.45 18.07
N SER A 526 -3.09 21.47 17.44
CA SER A 526 -3.34 22.77 18.09
C SER A 526 -4.39 22.72 19.21
N GLN A 527 -5.12 21.61 19.33
CA GLN A 527 -6.13 21.44 20.38
C GLN A 527 -5.50 20.90 21.67
N PRO A 528 -5.69 21.56 22.83
CA PRO A 528 -5.28 20.98 24.11
C PRO A 528 -6.13 19.73 24.38
N ASN A 529 -5.46 18.60 24.63
CA ASN A 529 -6.11 17.30 24.77
C ASN A 529 -6.13 16.83 26.24
N PRO A 530 -7.28 16.91 26.93
CA PRO A 530 -7.41 16.33 28.26
C PRO A 530 -7.65 14.82 28.12
N MET A 531 -6.62 14.02 28.44
CA MET A 531 -6.71 12.56 28.64
C MET A 531 -7.07 11.72 27.41
N ALA A 532 -6.13 11.55 26.47
CA ALA A 532 -6.15 10.35 25.63
C ALA A 532 -5.53 9.17 26.43
N PRO A 533 -6.13 7.97 26.43
CA PRO A 533 -5.54 6.80 27.09
C PRO A 533 -4.17 6.43 26.49
N GLU A 534 -3.26 5.95 27.33
CA GLU A 534 -1.83 5.76 27.02
C GLU A 534 -1.52 4.69 25.95
N HIS A 535 -2.50 3.88 25.52
CA HIS A 535 -2.26 2.76 24.63
C HIS A 535 -3.21 2.73 23.43
N PHE A 536 -2.66 3.08 22.27
CA PHE A 536 -3.29 2.91 20.96
C PHE A 536 -2.82 1.58 20.36
N GLN A 537 -3.71 0.58 20.32
CA GLN A 537 -3.45 -0.71 19.67
C GLN A 537 -4.45 -0.91 18.52
N PHE A 538 -3.93 -1.16 17.33
CA PHE A 538 -4.72 -1.53 16.15
C PHE A 538 -3.86 -2.45 15.28
N TYR A 539 -4.48 -3.36 14.54
CA TYR A 539 -3.73 -4.17 13.58
C TYR A 539 -3.93 -3.62 12.19
N TRP A 540 -2.86 -3.69 11.41
CA TRP A 540 -2.85 -3.23 10.04
C TRP A 540 -2.37 -4.37 9.16
N LEU A 541 -3.28 -4.85 8.33
CA LEU A 541 -3.05 -5.91 7.37
C LEU A 541 -3.05 -5.29 5.98
N TRP A 542 -1.99 -5.55 5.22
CA TRP A 542 -1.79 -5.01 3.89
C TRP A 542 -1.23 -6.10 2.99
N ALA A 543 -1.89 -6.33 1.87
CA ALA A 543 -1.53 -7.38 0.92
C ALA A 543 -1.45 -6.81 -0.50
N PRO A 544 -0.28 -6.30 -0.91
CA PRO A 544 0.02 -6.00 -2.30
C PRO A 544 0.39 -7.30 -3.04
N ILE A 545 -0.30 -7.60 -4.14
CA ILE A 545 -0.14 -8.85 -4.89
C ILE A 545 0.11 -8.53 -6.36
N ASN A 546 1.18 -9.11 -6.90
CA ASN A 546 1.53 -9.04 -8.32
C ASN A 546 0.97 -10.24 -9.06
N TRP A 547 0.10 -10.01 -10.03
CA TRP A 547 -0.36 -11.00 -11.02
C TRP A 547 0.36 -10.78 -12.35
N GLU A 548 0.19 -11.70 -13.29
CA GLU A 548 0.73 -11.56 -14.65
C GLU A 548 0.11 -10.35 -15.37
N ASP A 549 -1.22 -10.23 -15.31
CA ASP A 549 -2.05 -9.26 -16.03
C ASP A 549 -2.59 -8.13 -15.14
N GLY A 550 -2.11 -8.01 -13.91
CA GLY A 550 -2.62 -7.00 -12.98
C GLY A 550 -1.97 -7.01 -11.61
N VAL A 551 -2.48 -6.15 -10.73
CA VAL A 551 -2.07 -6.01 -9.33
C VAL A 551 -3.32 -5.91 -8.48
N SER A 552 -3.39 -6.70 -7.40
CA SER A 552 -4.39 -6.49 -6.35
C SER A 552 -3.75 -5.79 -5.17
N LEU A 553 -4.43 -4.79 -4.62
CA LEU A 553 -4.07 -4.21 -3.33
C LEU A 553 -5.23 -4.44 -2.38
N TYR A 554 -4.94 -4.93 -1.19
CA TYR A 554 -5.89 -5.09 -0.10
C TYR A 554 -5.36 -4.43 1.17
N HIS A 555 -6.23 -3.74 1.90
CA HIS A 555 -5.93 -3.31 3.26
C HIS A 555 -7.08 -3.63 4.22
N LEU A 556 -6.71 -3.79 5.48
CA LEU A 556 -7.60 -3.87 6.62
C LEU A 556 -6.93 -3.23 7.84
N ASN A 557 -7.64 -2.32 8.50
CA ASN A 557 -7.36 -1.90 9.86
C ASN A 557 -8.50 -2.36 10.76
N ASP A 558 -8.15 -3.12 11.79
CA ASP A 558 -9.06 -3.51 12.86
C ASP A 558 -8.58 -2.99 14.22
N ASP A 559 -9.48 -2.97 15.19
CA ASP A 559 -9.14 -2.63 16.57
C ASP A 559 -8.59 -3.84 17.33
N GLU A 560 -8.27 -3.65 18.61
CA GLU A 560 -7.75 -4.69 19.49
C GLU A 560 -8.68 -5.92 19.61
N LEU A 561 -9.99 -5.74 19.36
CA LEU A 561 -11.00 -6.80 19.36
C LEU A 561 -11.18 -7.45 17.98
N GLY A 562 -10.41 -7.04 16.97
CA GLY A 562 -10.50 -7.54 15.61
C GLY A 562 -11.69 -7.00 14.81
N ARG A 563 -12.31 -5.89 15.25
CA ARG A 563 -13.41 -5.27 14.51
C ARG A 563 -12.84 -4.35 13.42
N PRO A 564 -13.15 -4.60 12.13
CA PRO A 564 -12.68 -3.76 11.05
C PRO A 564 -13.29 -2.36 11.14
N TRP A 565 -12.47 -1.33 11.02
CA TRP A 565 -12.92 0.08 10.92
C TRP A 565 -12.46 0.75 9.64
N ASN A 566 -11.53 0.13 8.91
CA ASN A 566 -11.13 0.54 7.56
C ASN A 566 -10.78 -0.71 6.74
N THR A 567 -11.48 -0.93 5.62
CA THR A 567 -11.24 -2.07 4.72
C THR A 567 -11.42 -1.59 3.29
N ASN A 568 -10.45 -1.87 2.43
CA ASN A 568 -10.58 -1.59 1.00
C ASN A 568 -9.78 -2.57 0.15
N GLY A 569 -10.13 -2.65 -1.12
CA GLY A 569 -9.43 -3.43 -2.12
C GLY A 569 -9.59 -2.86 -3.51
N VAL A 570 -8.56 -3.03 -4.33
CA VAL A 570 -8.52 -2.55 -5.70
C VAL A 570 -7.81 -3.59 -6.57
N PHE A 571 -8.29 -3.74 -7.80
CA PHE A 571 -7.60 -4.47 -8.85
C PHE A 571 -7.19 -3.50 -9.96
N VAL A 572 -5.92 -3.55 -10.35
CA VAL A 572 -5.34 -2.68 -11.37
C VAL A 572 -4.78 -3.56 -12.49
N PRO A 573 -5.44 -3.62 -13.67
CA PRO A 573 -4.91 -4.39 -14.79
C PRO A 573 -3.60 -3.77 -15.32
N THR A 574 -2.71 -4.60 -15.85
CA THR A 574 -1.52 -4.13 -16.59
C THR A 574 -1.88 -3.91 -18.05
N GLY A 575 -1.37 -2.82 -18.65
CA GLY A 575 -1.57 -2.51 -20.07
C GLY A 575 -1.90 -1.04 -20.31
N GLU A 576 -1.60 -0.55 -21.50
CA GLU A 576 -1.85 0.84 -21.88
C GLU A 576 -3.36 1.09 -21.98
N GLY A 577 -3.88 2.09 -21.24
CA GLY A 577 -5.31 2.38 -21.18
C GLY A 577 -6.13 1.50 -20.22
N ALA A 578 -5.50 0.62 -19.43
CA ALA A 578 -6.18 -0.17 -18.41
C ALA A 578 -6.82 0.72 -17.33
N VAL A 579 -8.06 0.42 -16.96
CA VAL A 579 -8.83 1.18 -15.96
C VAL A 579 -8.74 0.48 -14.60
N THR A 580 -8.40 1.24 -13.58
CA THR A 580 -8.39 0.76 -12.19
C THR A 580 -9.82 0.43 -11.73
N GLU A 581 -10.00 -0.74 -11.12
CA GLU A 581 -11.28 -1.17 -10.57
C GLU A 581 -11.21 -1.17 -9.04
N GLN A 582 -11.92 -0.24 -8.40
CA GLN A 582 -12.16 -0.29 -6.95
C GLN A 582 -13.19 -1.37 -6.63
N MET A 583 -13.03 -2.07 -5.52
CA MET A 583 -13.98 -3.11 -5.13
C MET A 583 -15.16 -2.48 -4.37
N VAL A 584 -16.39 -2.93 -4.69
CA VAL A 584 -17.64 -2.46 -4.05
C VAL A 584 -17.66 -2.85 -2.58
N GLN A 585 -17.25 -4.08 -2.31
CA GLN A 585 -17.18 -4.64 -0.98
C GLN A 585 -15.95 -5.52 -0.89
N VAL A 586 -15.31 -5.47 0.27
CA VAL A 586 -14.15 -6.29 0.57
C VAL A 586 -14.31 -6.89 1.95
N SER A 587 -13.99 -8.17 2.08
CA SER A 587 -13.94 -8.86 3.36
C SER A 587 -12.76 -9.82 3.39
N SER A 588 -12.34 -10.22 4.60
CA SER A 588 -11.34 -11.26 4.76
C SER A 588 -11.70 -12.21 5.89
N LEU A 589 -11.42 -13.48 5.71
CA LEU A 589 -11.35 -14.47 6.77
C LEU A 589 -9.87 -14.81 7.01
N ILE A 590 -9.36 -14.48 8.19
CA ILE A 590 -7.98 -14.74 8.55
C ILE A 590 -7.97 -15.81 9.63
N ASP A 591 -7.33 -16.91 9.30
CA ASP A 591 -7.13 -18.03 10.20
C ASP A 591 -5.80 -17.82 10.91
N PHE A 592 -5.83 -17.41 12.18
CA PHE A 592 -4.64 -17.16 12.97
C PHE A 592 -4.13 -18.45 13.63
N LYS A 593 -2.82 -18.56 13.81
CA LYS A 593 -2.23 -19.62 14.64
C LYS A 593 -2.68 -19.39 16.10
N PRO A 594 -3.22 -20.40 16.80
CA PRO A 594 -3.73 -20.25 18.16
C PRO A 594 -2.74 -19.56 19.10
N GLY A 595 -3.24 -18.61 19.90
CA GLY A 595 -2.43 -17.82 20.82
C GLY A 595 -1.55 -16.75 20.17
N THR A 596 -1.66 -16.52 18.86
CA THR A 596 -0.89 -15.50 18.14
C THR A 596 -1.77 -14.74 17.14
N ARG A 597 -1.27 -13.61 16.63
CA ARG A 597 -1.85 -12.91 15.46
C ARG A 597 -1.10 -13.23 14.15
N HIS A 598 -0.38 -14.35 14.11
CA HIS A 598 0.23 -14.82 12.86
C HIS A 598 -0.79 -15.56 12.01
N ALA A 599 -1.04 -15.08 10.78
CA ALA A 599 -1.89 -15.79 9.85
C ALA A 599 -1.30 -17.17 9.54
N ARG A 600 -2.11 -18.22 9.70
CA ARG A 600 -1.89 -19.56 9.16
C ARG A 600 -2.38 -19.64 7.72
N ALA A 601 -3.50 -18.97 7.43
CA ALA A 601 -4.03 -18.75 6.10
C ALA A 601 -4.91 -17.50 6.12
N ALA A 602 -5.15 -16.90 4.96
CA ALA A 602 -6.12 -15.84 4.79
C ALA A 602 -6.91 -16.07 3.51
N LYS A 603 -8.19 -15.69 3.52
CA LYS A 603 -9.05 -15.61 2.34
C LYS A 603 -9.58 -14.19 2.24
N ILE A 604 -9.38 -13.54 1.12
CA ILE A 604 -9.90 -12.20 0.84
C ILE A 604 -11.00 -12.35 -0.22
N ARG A 605 -12.16 -11.74 0.01
CA ARG A 605 -13.25 -11.67 -0.98
C ARG A 605 -13.42 -10.26 -1.46
N PHE A 606 -13.43 -10.10 -2.78
CA PHE A 606 -13.60 -8.86 -3.52
C PHE A 606 -14.89 -8.93 -4.32
N THR A 607 -15.79 -7.96 -4.12
CA THR A 607 -17.01 -7.80 -4.90
C THR A 607 -16.81 -6.68 -5.92
N ARG A 608 -17.04 -6.97 -7.20
CA ARG A 608 -16.74 -6.08 -8.34
C ARG A 608 -17.90 -5.15 -8.72
N HIS A 609 -17.61 -4.03 -9.38
CA HIS A 609 -18.65 -3.10 -9.85
C HIS A 609 -19.40 -3.60 -11.09
N GLN A 610 -18.69 -4.28 -12.00
CA GLN A 610 -19.23 -4.71 -13.30
C GLN A 610 -19.87 -6.12 -13.26
N ALA A 611 -20.22 -6.58 -12.05
CA ALA A 611 -20.73 -7.89 -11.62
C ALA A 611 -19.66 -8.97 -11.38
N GLY A 612 -19.77 -9.66 -10.24
CA GLY A 612 -18.95 -10.81 -9.89
C GLY A 612 -18.24 -10.77 -8.52
N GLU A 613 -17.78 -11.93 -8.06
CA GLU A 613 -16.93 -12.10 -6.87
C GLU A 613 -15.58 -12.71 -7.23
N ILE A 614 -14.54 -12.27 -6.53
CA ILE A 614 -13.21 -12.86 -6.58
C ILE A 614 -12.84 -13.31 -5.15
N GLU A 615 -12.32 -14.52 -5.00
CA GLU A 615 -11.70 -14.99 -3.76
C GLU A 615 -10.20 -15.15 -3.97
N ILE A 616 -9.39 -14.52 -3.12
CA ILE A 616 -7.94 -14.66 -3.06
C ILE A 616 -7.61 -15.45 -1.79
N SER A 617 -7.14 -16.68 -1.95
CA SER A 617 -6.58 -17.50 -0.87
C SER A 617 -5.09 -17.23 -0.75
N MET A 618 -4.61 -17.04 0.48
CA MET A 618 -3.22 -16.75 0.82
C MET A 618 -2.73 -17.72 1.89
N THR A 619 -1.57 -18.33 1.67
CA THR A 619 -0.92 -19.21 2.65
C THR A 619 0.51 -18.71 2.91
N PRO A 620 0.79 -18.13 4.09
CA PRO A 620 2.13 -17.72 4.47
C PRO A 620 3.14 -18.86 4.38
N ARG A 621 4.21 -18.66 3.60
CA ARG A 621 5.35 -19.57 3.47
C ARG A 621 6.51 -19.20 4.37
N TYR A 622 6.87 -17.93 4.33
CA TYR A 622 7.99 -17.38 5.10
C TYR A 622 7.50 -16.15 5.86
N HIS A 623 7.94 -16.01 7.10
CA HIS A 623 7.75 -14.78 7.87
C HIS A 623 9.11 -14.10 7.97
N TRP A 624 9.13 -12.81 7.70
CA TRP A 624 10.27 -11.95 7.97
C TRP A 624 9.87 -10.96 9.08
N TYR A 625 10.67 -10.97 10.13
CA TYR A 625 10.58 -10.07 11.26
C TYR A 625 11.51 -8.88 11.05
N MET A 626 10.95 -7.68 11.02
CA MET A 626 11.70 -6.44 10.96
C MET A 626 11.63 -5.75 12.32
N LYS A 627 12.79 -5.48 12.91
CA LYS A 627 12.96 -4.66 14.10
C LYS A 627 13.89 -3.50 13.75
N GLY A 628 13.52 -2.30 14.18
CA GLY A 628 14.35 -1.11 14.06
C GLY A 628 13.54 0.17 13.85
N VAL A 629 14.22 1.21 13.38
CA VAL A 629 13.69 2.53 12.99
C VAL A 629 12.31 2.44 12.31
N GLY A 630 11.32 3.18 12.80
CA GLY A 630 9.96 3.20 12.27
C GLY A 630 8.88 2.82 13.27
N TYR A 631 8.04 1.82 12.96
CA TYR A 631 6.78 1.56 13.68
C TYR A 631 7.00 1.24 15.17
N GLY A 632 6.61 2.19 16.03
CA GLY A 632 6.71 2.09 17.49
C GLY A 632 8.09 2.45 18.07
N HIS A 633 9.10 2.70 17.24
CA HIS A 633 10.45 3.07 17.69
C HIS A 633 10.38 4.27 18.67
N PRO A 634 11.09 4.22 19.83
CA PRO A 634 10.92 5.20 20.91
C PRO A 634 11.32 6.63 20.51
N GLU A 635 12.34 6.76 19.66
CA GLU A 635 12.82 8.06 19.15
C GLU A 635 12.32 8.29 17.72
N PHE A 636 12.79 7.53 16.73
CA PHE A 636 12.38 7.59 15.32
C PHE A 636 11.09 6.83 14.97
N GLY A 637 10.02 7.11 15.70
CA GLY A 637 8.69 6.52 15.46
C GLY A 637 8.09 6.87 14.10
N HIS A 638 7.40 5.95 13.43
CA HIS A 638 6.72 6.24 12.17
C HIS A 638 5.73 7.43 12.33
N GLY A 639 5.81 8.44 11.46
CA GLY A 639 4.93 9.61 11.51
C GLY A 639 5.38 10.77 12.41
N THR A 640 6.56 10.69 13.04
CA THR A 640 7.15 11.78 13.83
C THR A 640 8.17 12.61 13.03
N TYR A 641 8.21 13.92 13.30
CA TYR A 641 9.17 14.86 12.69
C TYR A 641 10.44 14.93 13.53
N HIS A 642 11.58 14.68 12.92
CA HIS A 642 12.90 14.69 13.56
C HIS A 642 13.81 15.81 13.04
N GLY A 643 13.25 16.74 12.26
CA GLY A 643 14.00 17.77 11.54
C GLY A 643 13.92 17.58 10.02
N GLU A 644 14.45 18.56 9.29
CA GLU A 644 14.27 18.67 7.83
C GLU A 644 15.04 17.62 7.03
N PHE A 645 16.20 17.17 7.54
CA PHE A 645 17.11 16.24 6.84
C PHE A 645 17.68 15.15 7.75
N ASP A 646 16.94 14.76 8.78
CA ASP A 646 17.45 13.78 9.75
C ASP A 646 17.37 12.34 9.22
N SER A 647 18.38 11.54 9.54
CA SER A 647 18.47 10.13 9.16
C SER A 647 19.14 9.33 10.27
N THR A 648 18.59 8.16 10.54
CA THR A 648 19.13 7.24 11.55
C THR A 648 19.41 5.86 10.94
N TYR A 649 20.15 5.05 11.68
CA TYR A 649 20.54 3.70 11.31
C TYR A 649 20.62 2.85 12.56
N GLU A 650 20.10 1.62 12.47
CA GLU A 650 20.22 0.61 13.50
C GLU A 650 20.64 -0.72 12.88
N GLU A 651 21.47 -1.45 13.60
CA GLU A 651 21.88 -2.81 13.25
C GLU A 651 21.74 -3.69 14.49
N TYR A 652 21.12 -4.85 14.30
CA TYR A 652 20.86 -5.80 15.37
C TYR A 652 21.50 -7.14 14.99
N ALA A 653 22.22 -7.75 15.94
CA ALA A 653 22.50 -9.18 15.83
C ALA A 653 21.24 -9.95 16.22
N LEU A 654 20.82 -10.90 15.39
CA LEU A 654 19.55 -11.62 15.60
C LEU A 654 19.50 -12.35 16.96
N CYS A 655 20.66 -12.76 17.49
CA CYS A 655 20.75 -13.42 18.80
C CYS A 655 20.52 -12.48 20.00
N ASP A 656 20.62 -11.17 19.79
CA ASP A 656 20.56 -10.15 20.84
C ASP A 656 19.15 -9.53 20.94
N VAL A 657 18.21 -9.90 20.06
CA VAL A 657 16.82 -9.45 20.10
C VAL A 657 16.01 -10.37 21.01
N ASP A 658 15.64 -9.88 22.20
CA ASP A 658 14.89 -10.64 23.21
C ASP A 658 13.46 -10.11 23.48
N ASP A 659 13.07 -8.99 22.87
CA ASP A 659 11.76 -8.36 23.05
C ASP A 659 10.95 -8.21 21.74
N ALA A 660 9.62 -8.17 21.87
CA ALA A 660 8.68 -8.05 20.73
C ALA A 660 8.24 -6.60 20.44
N THR A 661 8.84 -5.60 21.08
CA THR A 661 8.47 -4.20 20.83
C THR A 661 8.94 -3.77 19.45
N ASN A 662 8.10 -2.98 18.78
CA ASN A 662 8.39 -2.35 17.48
C ASN A 662 8.70 -3.35 16.37
N LEU A 663 8.12 -4.55 16.50
CA LEU A 663 8.30 -5.65 15.59
C LEU A 663 7.26 -5.57 14.47
N HIS A 664 7.70 -5.27 13.25
CA HIS A 664 6.88 -5.35 12.06
C HIS A 664 7.07 -6.72 11.41
N ILE A 665 5.97 -7.46 11.23
CA ILE A 665 5.99 -8.83 10.70
C ILE A 665 5.45 -8.81 9.28
N GLN A 666 6.26 -9.26 8.33
CA GLN A 666 5.84 -9.49 6.95
C GLN A 666 5.81 -10.98 6.63
N ALA A 667 4.96 -11.35 5.67
CA ALA A 667 4.89 -12.71 5.19
C ALA A 667 4.93 -12.77 3.67
N ILE A 668 5.73 -13.69 3.14
CA ILE A 668 5.66 -14.09 1.74
C ILE A 668 4.64 -15.23 1.66
N CYS A 669 3.63 -15.05 0.83
CA CYS A 669 2.49 -15.97 0.74
C CYS A 669 2.45 -16.65 -0.63
N ASP A 670 2.11 -17.94 -0.64
CA ASP A 670 1.51 -18.53 -1.83
C ASP A 670 0.11 -17.95 -1.97
N VAL A 671 -0.23 -17.45 -3.16
CA VAL A 671 -1.52 -16.81 -3.43
C VAL A 671 -2.23 -17.49 -4.59
N HIS A 672 -3.55 -17.65 -4.45
CA HIS A 672 -4.40 -18.25 -5.45
C HIS A 672 -5.71 -17.46 -5.53
N MET A 673 -6.03 -16.97 -6.72
CA MET A 673 -7.24 -16.21 -7.02
C MET A 673 -8.19 -17.07 -7.84
N THR A 674 -9.47 -17.08 -7.48
CA THR A 674 -10.55 -17.67 -8.27
C THR A 674 -11.73 -16.70 -8.39
N GLY A 675 -12.54 -16.83 -9.44
CA GLY A 675 -13.73 -16.00 -9.65
C GLY A 675 -13.75 -15.36 -11.04
N ASP A 676 -14.43 -14.23 -11.17
CA ASP A 676 -14.79 -13.64 -12.46
C ASP A 676 -13.64 -12.98 -13.24
N LEU A 677 -12.45 -12.86 -12.62
CA LEU A 677 -11.20 -12.50 -13.30
C LEU A 677 -10.36 -13.73 -13.69
N GLY A 678 -10.95 -14.93 -13.61
CA GLY A 678 -10.31 -16.21 -13.90
C GLY A 678 -9.49 -16.78 -12.74
N GLU A 679 -9.03 -18.02 -12.91
CA GLU A 679 -8.10 -18.67 -11.97
C GLU A 679 -6.69 -18.14 -12.20
N LYS A 680 -6.06 -17.59 -11.14
CA LYS A 680 -4.68 -17.09 -11.19
C LYS A 680 -3.90 -17.62 -10.00
N LYS A 681 -2.69 -18.13 -10.25
CA LYS A 681 -1.74 -18.50 -9.20
C LYS A 681 -0.65 -17.43 -9.18
N GLY A 682 -0.31 -16.95 -7.99
CA GLY A 682 0.84 -16.06 -7.85
C GLY A 682 2.09 -16.78 -8.34
N PRO A 683 3.06 -16.07 -8.93
CA PRO A 683 4.33 -16.67 -9.29
C PRO A 683 4.92 -17.32 -8.03
N HIS A 684 5.27 -18.61 -8.10
CA HIS A 684 6.08 -19.24 -7.06
C HIS A 684 7.29 -18.33 -6.88
N GLY A 685 7.49 -17.78 -5.68
CA GLY A 685 8.54 -16.80 -5.41
C GLY A 685 9.93 -17.36 -5.72
N TYR A 686 10.34 -17.29 -6.98
CA TYR A 686 11.65 -17.62 -7.49
C TYR A 686 12.36 -16.29 -7.74
N GLY A 687 12.84 -15.69 -6.66
CA GLY A 687 13.74 -14.56 -6.70
C GLY A 687 14.83 -14.80 -5.66
N ALA A 688 16.06 -15.03 -6.14
CA ALA A 688 17.27 -15.33 -5.37
C ALA A 688 17.54 -16.80 -4.98
N VAL A 689 17.67 -17.70 -5.96
CA VAL A 689 18.67 -18.79 -5.87
C VAL A 689 19.26 -19.04 -7.25
N SER A 690 20.45 -18.49 -7.53
CA SER A 690 21.29 -18.88 -8.66
C SER A 690 21.60 -20.38 -8.59
N ASP A 691 21.33 -21.17 -9.64
CA ASP A 691 21.83 -22.51 -10.07
C ASP A 691 22.33 -23.57 -9.05
N ASN A 692 22.14 -23.35 -7.75
CA ASN A 692 22.46 -24.20 -6.60
C ASN A 692 21.17 -24.39 -5.78
N SER A 693 20.07 -24.74 -6.46
CA SER A 693 18.70 -24.83 -5.93
C SER A 693 18.46 -26.02 -4.99
N GLY A 694 19.37 -26.27 -4.06
CA GLY A 694 19.20 -27.20 -2.96
C GLY A 694 18.78 -26.48 -1.66
N PRO A 695 18.33 -27.21 -0.63
CA PRO A 695 17.86 -26.67 0.65
C PRO A 695 18.91 -25.87 1.45
N LEU A 696 20.13 -25.74 0.94
CA LEU A 696 21.24 -24.99 1.54
C LEU A 696 21.34 -23.54 1.06
N ALA A 697 20.61 -23.14 0.01
CA ALA A 697 20.71 -21.81 -0.60
C ALA A 697 20.36 -20.64 0.35
N ILE A 698 19.67 -20.94 1.45
CA ILE A 698 19.32 -19.95 2.49
C ILE A 698 20.51 -19.56 3.38
N TYR A 699 21.64 -20.29 3.32
CA TYR A 699 22.80 -20.07 4.17
C TYR A 699 23.94 -19.35 3.43
N ALA A 700 24.70 -18.52 4.15
CA ALA A 700 25.87 -17.86 3.58
C ALA A 700 26.96 -18.87 3.22
N ALA A 701 27.63 -18.69 2.08
CA ALA A 701 28.66 -19.60 1.57
C ALA A 701 29.90 -19.72 2.48
N ASP A 702 30.08 -18.78 3.42
CA ASP A 702 31.18 -18.70 4.38
C ASP A 702 30.72 -18.89 5.84
N LEU A 703 29.49 -19.36 6.05
CA LEU A 703 28.88 -19.54 7.37
C LEU A 703 29.78 -20.30 8.37
N PHE A 704 30.56 -21.26 7.90
CA PHE A 704 31.48 -22.07 8.70
C PHE A 704 32.94 -21.82 8.35
N ALA A 705 33.27 -20.64 7.82
CA ALA A 705 34.66 -20.25 7.56
C ALA A 705 35.52 -20.41 8.82
N GLY A 706 36.65 -21.09 8.66
CA GLY A 706 37.58 -21.39 9.75
C GLY A 706 37.07 -22.40 10.77
N LYS A 707 35.96 -23.12 10.51
CA LYS A 707 35.48 -24.25 11.31
C LYS A 707 35.89 -25.58 10.68
N CYS A 708 35.97 -26.63 11.50
CA CYS A 708 36.26 -27.98 11.02
C CYS A 708 35.16 -28.98 11.41
N VAL A 709 34.67 -29.76 10.45
CA VAL A 709 33.69 -30.84 10.66
C VAL A 709 34.31 -32.22 10.45
N LEU A 710 34.07 -33.14 11.39
CA LEU A 710 34.38 -34.57 11.23
C LEU A 710 33.10 -35.34 10.90
N VAL A 711 33.08 -36.04 9.76
CA VAL A 711 31.94 -36.86 9.30
C VAL A 711 32.35 -38.33 9.20
N THR A 712 31.78 -39.17 10.07
CA THR A 712 31.96 -40.62 9.96
C THR A 712 31.06 -41.20 8.86
N GLY A 713 31.55 -42.14 8.08
CA GLY A 713 30.89 -42.63 6.87
C GLY A 713 30.83 -41.59 5.74
N GLY A 714 31.73 -40.60 5.72
CA GLY A 714 31.70 -39.45 4.79
C GLY A 714 32.03 -39.73 3.32
N GLY A 715 32.22 -40.99 2.91
CA GLY A 715 32.66 -41.32 1.54
C GLY A 715 31.53 -41.56 0.51
N ARG A 716 30.32 -41.94 0.97
CA ARG A 716 29.19 -42.23 0.07
C ARG A 716 27.84 -41.87 0.71
N GLY A 717 26.78 -41.78 -0.11
CA GLY A 717 25.41 -41.57 0.34
C GLY A 717 25.24 -40.32 1.21
N ILE A 718 24.48 -40.44 2.31
CA ILE A 718 24.15 -39.34 3.24
C ILE A 718 25.41 -38.65 3.78
N GLY A 719 26.42 -39.43 4.19
CA GLY A 719 27.65 -38.89 4.78
C GLY A 719 28.45 -38.01 3.81
N ARG A 720 28.49 -38.39 2.52
CA ARG A 720 29.14 -37.61 1.47
C ARG A 720 28.44 -36.26 1.27
N GLU A 721 27.11 -36.26 1.14
CA GLU A 721 26.36 -35.01 0.97
C GLU A 721 26.45 -34.09 2.18
N ILE A 722 26.48 -34.63 3.40
CA ILE A 722 26.74 -33.83 4.61
C ILE A 722 28.13 -33.18 4.54
N ALA A 723 29.18 -33.94 4.21
CA ALA A 723 30.54 -33.38 4.12
C ALA A 723 30.64 -32.27 3.05
N LEU A 724 30.03 -32.47 1.88
CA LEU A 724 29.98 -31.47 0.80
C LEU A 724 29.16 -30.24 1.20
N ALA A 725 28.05 -30.41 1.91
CA ALA A 725 27.23 -29.30 2.39
C ALA A 725 28.02 -28.37 3.33
N PHE A 726 28.74 -28.94 4.30
CA PHE A 726 29.57 -28.15 5.20
C PHE A 726 30.75 -27.49 4.47
N ALA A 727 31.36 -28.17 3.50
CA ALA A 727 32.42 -27.60 2.67
C ALA A 727 31.94 -26.42 1.82
N ARG A 728 30.76 -26.54 1.18
CA ARG A 728 30.10 -25.46 0.42
C ARG A 728 29.79 -24.23 1.29
N LEU A 729 29.65 -24.43 2.60
CA LEU A 729 29.40 -23.39 3.60
C LEU A 729 30.69 -22.93 4.31
N GLY A 730 31.87 -23.33 3.82
CA GLY A 730 33.15 -22.75 4.26
C GLY A 730 33.95 -23.58 5.27
N ALA A 731 33.45 -24.72 5.74
CA ALA A 731 34.17 -25.58 6.70
C ALA A 731 35.28 -26.41 6.05
N ASP A 732 36.36 -26.65 6.79
CA ASP A 732 37.31 -27.72 6.51
C ASP A 732 36.73 -29.07 6.97
N CYS A 733 37.05 -30.15 6.26
CA CYS A 733 36.40 -31.45 6.48
C CYS A 733 37.40 -32.55 6.87
N VAL A 734 36.99 -33.40 7.81
CA VAL A 734 37.61 -34.70 8.08
C VAL A 734 36.57 -35.76 7.74
N ILE A 735 36.87 -36.64 6.80
CA ILE A 735 35.97 -37.74 6.40
C ILE A 735 36.58 -39.08 6.78
N ALA A 736 35.81 -39.91 7.48
CA ALA A 736 36.32 -41.15 8.06
C ALA A 736 35.46 -42.35 7.66
N SER A 737 36.05 -43.41 7.09
CA SER A 737 35.36 -44.68 6.79
C SER A 737 36.37 -45.82 6.65
N ARG A 738 35.95 -47.08 6.50
CA ARG A 738 36.89 -48.21 6.41
C ARG A 738 37.69 -48.27 5.09
N ASN A 739 37.13 -47.75 4.00
CA ASN A 739 37.65 -47.96 2.65
C ASN A 739 38.11 -46.63 2.05
N MET A 740 39.41 -46.51 1.77
CA MET A 740 39.99 -45.30 1.18
C MET A 740 39.43 -45.00 -0.22
N GLU A 741 39.12 -46.02 -1.02
CA GLU A 741 38.55 -45.86 -2.37
C GLU A 741 37.21 -45.11 -2.35
N ASN A 742 36.42 -45.23 -1.27
CA ASN A 742 35.17 -44.48 -1.13
C ASN A 742 35.41 -43.04 -0.63
N LEU A 743 36.51 -42.77 0.08
CA LEU A 743 36.80 -41.46 0.63
C LEU A 743 37.47 -40.54 -0.39
N ALA A 744 38.37 -41.06 -1.21
CA ALA A 744 39.18 -40.28 -2.14
C ALA A 744 38.37 -39.40 -3.11
N PRO A 745 37.25 -39.86 -3.72
CA PRO A 745 36.43 -39.02 -4.59
C PRO A 745 35.80 -37.84 -3.84
N THR A 746 35.27 -38.08 -2.64
CA THR A 746 34.64 -37.05 -1.83
C THR A 746 35.68 -36.01 -1.36
N ALA A 747 36.87 -36.46 -0.97
CA ALA A 747 37.96 -35.56 -0.60
C ALA A 747 38.35 -34.62 -1.75
N ALA A 748 38.53 -35.17 -2.96
CA ALA A 748 38.87 -34.38 -4.15
C ALA A 748 37.78 -33.35 -4.51
N GLU A 749 36.51 -33.67 -4.27
CA GLU A 749 35.41 -32.71 -4.46
C GLU A 749 35.41 -31.58 -3.43
N ILE A 750 35.70 -31.89 -2.16
CA ILE A 750 35.83 -30.88 -1.11
C ILE A 750 37.01 -29.95 -1.40
N GLU A 751 38.14 -30.49 -1.86
CA GLU A 751 39.31 -29.70 -2.26
C GLU A 751 39.03 -28.79 -3.46
N LYS A 752 38.20 -29.23 -4.42
CA LYS A 752 37.72 -28.38 -5.54
C LYS A 752 36.87 -27.20 -5.07
N LEU A 753 36.21 -27.30 -3.91
CA LEU A 753 35.50 -26.19 -3.25
C LEU A 753 36.47 -25.26 -2.48
N GLY A 754 37.77 -25.48 -2.58
CA GLY A 754 38.81 -24.69 -1.93
C GLY A 754 38.89 -24.88 -0.42
N ARG A 755 38.40 -26.01 0.11
CA ARG A 755 38.45 -26.38 1.54
C ARG A 755 39.50 -27.46 1.78
N ARG A 756 40.09 -27.51 2.97
CA ARG A 756 41.01 -28.61 3.34
C ARG A 756 40.19 -29.86 3.66
N CYS A 757 40.63 -31.02 3.16
CA CYS A 757 40.01 -32.30 3.48
C CYS A 757 41.04 -33.31 3.98
N LEU A 758 40.77 -33.97 5.11
CA LEU A 758 41.55 -35.12 5.59
C LEU A 758 40.71 -36.39 5.53
N ALA A 759 41.13 -37.35 4.71
CA ALA A 759 40.46 -38.65 4.56
C ALA A 759 41.18 -39.72 5.38
N LEU A 760 40.49 -40.32 6.36
CA LEU A 760 41.07 -41.29 7.29
C LEU A 760 40.41 -42.67 7.18
N PRO A 761 41.15 -43.72 6.78
CA PRO A 761 40.64 -45.08 6.76
C PRO A 761 40.59 -45.64 8.19
N VAL A 762 39.39 -45.79 8.77
CA VAL A 762 39.21 -46.17 10.18
C VAL A 762 38.04 -47.14 10.38
N ASN A 763 38.23 -48.08 11.30
CA ASN A 763 37.15 -48.89 11.86
C ASN A 763 36.72 -48.31 13.22
N ILE A 764 35.60 -47.58 13.25
CA ILE A 764 35.14 -46.88 14.46
C ILE A 764 34.77 -47.81 15.64
N ARG A 765 34.67 -49.12 15.39
CA ARG A 765 34.46 -50.14 16.43
C ARG A 765 35.70 -50.33 17.32
N ASP A 766 36.88 -49.96 16.83
CA ASP A 766 38.14 -50.04 17.55
C ASP A 766 38.43 -48.69 18.27
N PRO A 767 38.38 -48.64 19.61
CA PRO A 767 38.62 -47.41 20.36
C PRO A 767 40.04 -46.84 20.17
N GLN A 768 41.04 -47.68 19.92
CA GLN A 768 42.40 -47.23 19.71
C GLN A 768 42.51 -46.54 18.34
N ALA A 769 41.99 -47.16 17.28
CA ALA A 769 41.97 -46.56 15.95
C ALA A 769 41.18 -45.24 15.92
N VAL A 770 40.09 -45.13 16.70
CA VAL A 770 39.35 -43.85 16.86
C VAL A 770 40.19 -42.79 17.56
N THR A 771 40.98 -43.18 18.56
CA THR A 771 41.87 -42.25 19.26
C THR A 771 42.93 -41.69 18.30
N GLU A 772 43.59 -42.57 17.56
CA GLU A 772 44.59 -42.20 16.54
C GLU A 772 43.99 -41.29 15.45
N MET A 773 42.80 -41.63 14.93
CA MET A 773 42.07 -40.80 13.95
C MET A 773 41.78 -39.39 14.47
N VAL A 774 41.26 -39.25 15.70
CA VAL A 774 40.93 -37.93 16.25
C VAL A 774 42.20 -37.12 16.53
N ASP A 775 43.26 -37.75 16.99
CA ASP A 775 44.54 -37.09 17.26
C ASP A 775 45.16 -36.55 15.96
N GLU A 776 45.18 -37.36 14.90
CA GLU A 776 45.64 -36.95 13.57
C GLU A 776 44.78 -35.83 12.99
N ALA A 777 43.45 -35.91 13.15
CA ALA A 777 42.52 -34.87 12.72
C ALA A 777 42.79 -33.54 13.43
N ILE A 778 42.99 -33.55 14.75
CA ILE A 778 43.31 -32.34 15.52
C ILE A 778 44.70 -31.81 15.15
N GLN A 779 45.70 -32.67 14.98
CA GLN A 779 47.05 -32.26 14.60
C GLN A 779 47.08 -31.58 13.22
N THR A 780 46.29 -32.08 12.27
CA THR A 780 46.29 -31.61 10.88
C THR A 780 45.38 -30.39 10.68
N MET A 781 44.17 -30.44 11.26
CA MET A 781 43.15 -29.39 11.07
C MET A 781 43.21 -28.31 12.15
N GLY A 782 43.88 -28.58 13.27
CA GLY A 782 44.02 -27.72 14.45
C GLY A 782 42.90 -27.91 15.49
N LYS A 783 41.72 -28.36 15.06
CA LYS A 783 40.53 -28.50 15.90
C LYS A 783 39.45 -29.33 15.21
N ILE A 784 38.45 -29.72 15.99
CA ILE A 784 37.17 -30.27 15.51
C ILE A 784 36.04 -29.48 16.17
N ASP A 785 35.37 -28.65 15.39
CA ASP A 785 34.25 -27.82 15.85
C ASP A 785 32.92 -28.60 15.79
N PHE A 786 32.77 -29.47 14.78
CA PHE A 786 31.54 -30.22 14.53
C PHE A 786 31.82 -31.71 14.34
N LEU A 787 30.98 -32.57 14.93
CA LEU A 787 31.01 -34.02 14.72
C LEU A 787 29.68 -34.49 14.16
N ILE A 788 29.72 -35.17 13.02
CA ILE A 788 28.57 -35.87 12.45
C ILE A 788 28.84 -37.37 12.55
N ASN A 789 28.16 -38.03 13.50
CA ASN A 789 28.14 -39.48 13.61
C ASN A 789 27.14 -40.06 12.61
N ASN A 790 27.61 -40.34 11.40
CA ASN A 790 26.80 -40.89 10.31
C ASN A 790 27.16 -42.36 9.97
N ALA A 791 28.34 -42.84 10.33
CA ALA A 791 28.72 -44.23 10.10
C ALA A 791 27.71 -45.19 10.75
N GLY A 792 27.13 -46.06 9.94
CA GLY A 792 26.19 -47.06 10.39
C GLY A 792 25.95 -48.12 9.34
N GLY A 793 25.34 -49.23 9.76
CA GLY A 793 24.98 -50.34 8.90
C GLY A 793 23.78 -51.10 9.46
N GLN A 794 23.07 -51.81 8.60
CA GLN A 794 21.92 -52.65 8.91
C GLN A 794 21.65 -53.59 7.74
N PHE A 795 20.83 -54.61 7.96
CA PHE A 795 20.33 -55.50 6.90
C PHE A 795 18.91 -55.96 7.26
N PRO A 796 18.02 -56.15 6.28
CA PRO A 796 16.70 -56.70 6.56
C PRO A 796 16.84 -58.17 6.94
N ALA A 797 16.19 -58.59 8.03
CA ALA A 797 16.16 -60.00 8.42
C ALA A 797 14.92 -60.31 9.26
N ASN A 798 14.38 -61.52 9.10
CA ASN A 798 13.45 -62.06 10.09
C ASN A 798 14.19 -62.12 11.44
N PRO A 799 13.59 -61.66 12.55
CA PRO A 799 14.22 -61.72 13.87
C PRO A 799 14.76 -63.10 14.26
N LEU A 800 14.18 -64.18 13.73
CA LEU A 800 14.63 -65.56 13.97
C LEU A 800 15.92 -65.94 13.24
N ASP A 801 16.30 -65.19 12.20
CA ASP A 801 17.44 -65.48 11.33
C ASP A 801 18.68 -64.62 11.63
N ILE A 802 18.59 -63.71 12.61
CA ILE A 802 19.71 -62.86 13.01
C ILE A 802 20.69 -63.67 13.86
N SER A 803 21.86 -63.97 13.30
CA SER A 803 22.96 -64.58 14.06
C SER A 803 23.51 -63.64 15.13
N ASP A 804 24.08 -64.19 16.20
CA ASP A 804 24.80 -63.44 17.25
C ASP A 804 25.88 -62.51 16.68
N ASN A 805 26.61 -62.98 15.66
CA ASN A 805 27.64 -62.20 14.98
C ASN A 805 27.02 -61.02 14.21
N GLY A 806 25.90 -61.23 13.52
CA GLY A 806 25.17 -60.17 12.83
C GLY A 806 24.61 -59.13 13.79
N TRP A 807 24.03 -59.55 14.91
CA TRP A 807 23.56 -58.67 15.97
C TRP A 807 24.70 -57.80 16.52
N ARG A 808 25.78 -58.43 16.97
CA ARG A 808 26.95 -57.73 17.53
C ARG A 808 27.57 -56.78 16.52
N ALA A 809 27.73 -57.19 15.26
CA ALA A 809 28.31 -56.34 14.23
C ALA A 809 27.55 -55.02 14.06
N VAL A 810 26.20 -55.05 14.09
CA VAL A 810 25.40 -53.83 13.93
C VAL A 810 25.33 -53.03 15.23
N VAL A 811 25.18 -53.66 16.39
CA VAL A 811 25.19 -52.96 17.68
C VAL A 811 26.53 -52.29 17.93
N ASP A 812 27.63 -53.00 17.68
CA ASP A 812 28.99 -52.46 17.86
C ASP A 812 29.27 -51.31 16.90
N LEU A 813 28.77 -51.36 15.67
CA LEU A 813 28.94 -50.28 14.71
C LEU A 813 28.09 -49.06 15.08
N ASN A 814 26.78 -49.24 15.27
CA ASN A 814 25.82 -48.14 15.39
C ASN A 814 25.83 -47.50 16.80
N LEU A 815 26.03 -48.29 17.87
CA LEU A 815 26.04 -47.79 19.25
C LEU A 815 27.46 -47.61 19.79
N ASN A 816 28.25 -48.68 19.87
CA ASN A 816 29.59 -48.62 20.47
C ASN A 816 30.55 -47.75 19.64
N GLY A 817 30.48 -47.84 18.31
CA GLY A 817 31.27 -46.99 17.40
C GLY A 817 30.91 -45.52 17.54
N THR A 818 29.62 -45.19 17.59
CA THR A 818 29.15 -43.82 17.86
C THR A 818 29.65 -43.30 19.20
N TRP A 819 29.62 -44.14 20.25
CA TRP A 819 30.17 -43.78 21.56
C TRP A 819 31.68 -43.53 21.52
N ASN A 820 32.45 -44.42 20.88
CA ASN A 820 33.91 -44.28 20.78
C ASN A 820 34.30 -42.91 20.21
N VAL A 821 33.69 -42.53 19.07
CA VAL A 821 33.97 -41.25 18.39
C VAL A 821 33.46 -40.07 19.23
N THR A 822 32.22 -40.14 19.71
CA THR A 822 31.59 -39.09 20.54
C THR A 822 32.39 -38.81 21.80
N ASN A 823 32.86 -39.85 22.49
CA ASN A 823 33.64 -39.71 23.72
C ASN A 823 35.01 -39.07 23.44
N ARG A 824 35.72 -39.50 22.38
CA ARG A 824 37.05 -38.95 22.07
C ARG A 824 36.99 -37.49 21.58
N VAL A 825 36.07 -37.17 20.68
CA VAL A 825 35.87 -35.80 20.17
C VAL A 825 35.24 -34.91 21.24
N GLY A 826 34.28 -35.41 22.01
CA GLY A 826 33.65 -34.68 23.11
C GLY A 826 34.66 -34.19 24.15
N LYS A 827 35.68 -34.99 24.48
CA LYS A 827 36.80 -34.54 25.34
C LYS A 827 37.53 -33.32 24.78
N HIS A 828 37.76 -33.27 23.46
CA HIS A 828 38.37 -32.12 22.80
C HIS A 828 37.44 -30.89 22.82
N MET A 829 36.16 -31.07 22.48
CA MET A 829 35.17 -29.98 22.48
C MET A 829 34.96 -29.38 23.88
N VAL A 830 34.90 -30.23 24.91
CA VAL A 830 34.79 -29.79 26.32
C VAL A 830 36.04 -29.01 26.74
N ALA A 831 37.24 -29.46 26.37
CA ALA A 831 38.47 -28.74 26.66
C ALA A 831 38.53 -27.37 25.95
N ASN A 832 37.97 -27.27 24.75
CA ASN A 832 37.89 -26.04 23.97
C ASN A 832 36.68 -25.15 24.29
N ASN A 833 35.80 -25.60 25.19
CA ASN A 833 34.56 -24.91 25.57
C ASN A 833 33.68 -24.52 24.36
N PHE A 834 33.65 -25.38 23.34
CA PHE A 834 32.84 -25.21 22.13
C PHE A 834 32.74 -26.52 21.35
N GLY A 835 31.55 -26.84 20.85
CA GLY A 835 31.37 -27.87 19.83
C GLY A 835 29.91 -28.24 19.57
N ALA A 836 29.66 -28.91 18.44
CA ALA A 836 28.33 -29.46 18.15
C ALA A 836 28.43 -30.88 17.61
N ILE A 837 27.61 -31.78 18.13
CA ILE A 837 27.56 -33.19 17.76
C ILE A 837 26.19 -33.51 17.18
N VAL A 838 26.14 -34.16 16.02
CA VAL A 838 24.92 -34.63 15.38
C VAL A 838 25.02 -36.14 15.16
N ASN A 839 24.08 -36.88 15.75
CA ASN A 839 23.97 -38.33 15.56
C ASN A 839 22.90 -38.64 14.50
N ILE A 840 23.28 -39.36 13.44
CA ILE A 840 22.31 -39.86 12.46
C ILE A 840 21.69 -41.14 13.01
N VAL A 841 20.45 -41.04 13.46
CA VAL A 841 19.62 -42.16 13.91
C VAL A 841 18.58 -42.51 12.84
N HIS A 842 17.60 -43.34 13.16
CA HIS A 842 16.53 -43.71 12.22
C HIS A 842 15.18 -43.27 12.77
N ILE A 843 14.18 -42.98 11.92
CA ILE A 843 12.85 -42.53 12.36
C ILE A 843 12.17 -43.49 13.35
N TYR A 844 12.40 -44.80 13.23
CA TYR A 844 11.90 -45.81 14.16
C TYR A 844 12.61 -45.84 15.53
N SER A 845 13.63 -45.00 15.76
CA SER A 845 14.32 -44.94 17.06
C SER A 845 13.47 -44.27 18.16
N TYR A 846 12.30 -43.74 17.80
CA TYR A 846 11.40 -42.99 18.68
C TYR A 846 10.02 -43.67 18.77
N GLY A 847 9.85 -44.55 19.76
CA GLY A 847 8.52 -45.07 20.18
C GLY A 847 7.83 -46.07 19.24
N ARG A 848 8.50 -46.56 18.19
CA ARG A 848 7.99 -47.65 17.33
C ARG A 848 9.06 -48.74 17.19
N GLY A 849 8.67 -50.01 17.17
CA GLY A 849 9.59 -51.10 16.79
C GLY A 849 9.98 -51.00 15.31
N ALA A 850 11.15 -51.52 14.95
CA ALA A 850 11.60 -51.70 13.55
C ALA A 850 11.57 -53.20 13.22
N PRO A 851 10.43 -53.76 12.74
CA PRO A 851 10.25 -55.21 12.65
C PRO A 851 11.27 -55.92 11.76
N ASP A 852 11.67 -55.28 10.66
CA ASP A 852 12.65 -55.81 9.70
C ASP A 852 14.11 -55.51 10.12
N PHE A 853 14.33 -54.68 11.16
CA PHE A 853 15.66 -54.20 11.59
C PHE A 853 15.80 -54.09 13.13
N PRO A 854 15.45 -55.12 13.93
CA PRO A 854 15.39 -55.01 15.38
C PRO A 854 16.76 -54.66 16.02
N HIS A 855 17.86 -55.15 15.44
CA HIS A 855 19.23 -54.87 15.86
C HIS A 855 19.61 -53.39 15.67
N SER A 856 19.29 -52.80 14.50
CA SER A 856 19.56 -51.39 14.20
C SER A 856 18.68 -50.46 15.03
N GLY A 857 17.38 -50.81 15.18
CA GLY A 857 16.43 -50.06 15.98
C GLY A 857 16.85 -49.98 17.46
N ALA A 858 17.25 -51.10 18.06
CA ALA A 858 17.74 -51.14 19.44
C ALA A 858 19.01 -50.28 19.63
N ALA A 859 20.00 -50.43 18.74
CA ALA A 859 21.26 -49.69 18.81
C ALA A 859 21.04 -48.17 18.69
N ARG A 860 20.23 -47.72 17.71
CA ARG A 860 19.99 -46.28 17.46
C ARG A 860 19.08 -45.65 18.53
N ALA A 861 18.16 -46.39 19.12
CA ALA A 861 17.43 -45.94 20.32
C ALA A 861 18.39 -45.72 21.51
N GLY A 862 19.40 -46.59 21.65
CA GLY A 862 20.51 -46.39 22.59
C GLY A 862 21.27 -45.09 22.34
N VAL A 863 21.57 -44.74 21.08
CA VAL A 863 22.22 -43.48 20.70
C VAL A 863 21.36 -42.26 21.01
N VAL A 864 20.04 -42.32 20.81
CA VAL A 864 19.12 -41.25 21.21
C VAL A 864 19.17 -41.01 22.72
N ASN A 865 19.17 -42.06 23.53
CA ASN A 865 19.28 -41.95 24.98
C ASN A 865 20.67 -41.41 25.40
N LEU A 866 21.73 -41.92 24.77
CA LEU A 866 23.10 -41.45 24.97
C LEU A 866 23.20 -39.93 24.70
N ALA A 867 22.65 -39.45 23.59
CA ALA A 867 22.64 -38.04 23.25
C ALA A 867 21.98 -37.19 24.36
N LYS A 868 20.78 -37.57 24.81
CA LYS A 868 20.07 -36.89 25.91
C LYS A 868 20.89 -36.85 27.20
N SER A 869 21.54 -37.96 27.54
CA SER A 869 22.36 -38.09 28.74
C SER A 869 23.61 -37.21 28.70
N LEU A 870 24.30 -37.16 27.56
CA LEU A 870 25.50 -36.35 27.38
C LEU A 870 25.19 -34.86 27.29
N ALA A 871 24.04 -34.49 26.68
CA ALA A 871 23.63 -33.10 26.53
C ALA A 871 23.53 -32.38 27.87
N PHE A 872 23.00 -33.06 28.89
CA PHE A 872 22.90 -32.52 30.25
C PHE A 872 24.26 -32.14 30.83
N HIS A 873 25.29 -32.97 30.65
CA HIS A 873 26.61 -32.73 31.21
C HIS A 873 27.47 -31.78 30.40
N TRP A 874 27.30 -31.75 29.08
CA TRP A 874 28.18 -31.03 28.16
C TRP A 874 27.67 -29.63 27.79
N ALA A 875 26.39 -29.34 28.04
CA ALA A 875 25.80 -28.01 27.82
C ALA A 875 26.57 -26.89 28.54
N ARG A 876 27.05 -27.14 29.78
CA ARG A 876 27.84 -26.16 30.56
C ARG A 876 29.21 -25.83 29.95
N HIS A 877 29.65 -26.59 28.95
CA HIS A 877 30.90 -26.40 28.22
C HIS A 877 30.64 -25.86 26.79
N ASN A 878 29.46 -25.31 26.53
CA ASN A 878 29.01 -24.87 25.20
C ASN A 878 29.12 -25.97 24.13
N VAL A 879 28.93 -27.22 24.52
CA VAL A 879 28.91 -28.37 23.59
C VAL A 879 27.48 -28.86 23.45
N THR A 880 26.94 -28.78 22.23
CA THR A 880 25.59 -29.28 21.92
C THR A 880 25.64 -30.69 21.36
N ILE A 881 24.59 -31.48 21.60
CA ILE A 881 24.43 -32.80 21.02
C ILE A 881 22.98 -33.02 20.59
N ASN A 882 22.82 -33.39 19.33
CA ASN A 882 21.55 -33.51 18.64
C ASN A 882 21.47 -34.85 17.89
N SER A 883 20.25 -35.27 17.57
CA SER A 883 20.01 -36.52 16.83
C SER A 883 19.07 -36.25 15.66
N VAL A 884 19.55 -36.44 14.43
CA VAL A 884 18.72 -36.32 13.21
C VAL A 884 18.23 -37.71 12.83
N ALA A 885 16.94 -37.83 12.51
CA ALA A 885 16.29 -39.11 12.22
C ALA A 885 15.71 -39.10 10.81
N PRO A 886 16.52 -39.39 9.77
CA PRO A 886 16.01 -39.50 8.42
C PRO A 886 14.99 -40.63 8.30
N GLY A 887 14.01 -40.44 7.39
CA GLY A 887 13.20 -41.53 6.86
C GLY A 887 14.00 -42.33 5.81
N THR A 888 13.31 -42.99 4.89
CA THR A 888 13.98 -43.68 3.78
C THR A 888 14.58 -42.64 2.81
N ILE A 889 15.91 -42.62 2.70
CA ILE A 889 16.65 -41.67 1.84
C ILE A 889 17.13 -42.37 0.57
N ASN A 890 16.90 -41.73 -0.57
CA ASN A 890 17.30 -42.16 -1.89
C ASN A 890 18.84 -42.20 -2.00
N THR A 891 19.43 -43.38 -1.76
CA THR A 891 20.87 -43.60 -1.90
C THR A 891 21.14 -44.93 -2.59
N ALA A 892 22.31 -45.06 -3.21
CA ALA A 892 22.74 -46.31 -3.84
C ALA A 892 22.67 -47.50 -2.87
N GLY A 893 23.07 -47.32 -1.60
CA GLY A 893 22.98 -48.37 -0.59
C GLY A 893 21.54 -48.84 -0.32
N VAL A 894 20.57 -47.92 -0.29
CA VAL A 894 19.15 -48.30 -0.12
C VAL A 894 18.62 -49.05 -1.35
N ARG A 895 18.96 -48.59 -2.56
CA ARG A 895 18.48 -49.21 -3.81
C ARG A 895 19.14 -50.55 -4.12
N GLU A 896 20.45 -50.65 -3.92
CA GLU A 896 21.28 -51.78 -4.35
C GLU A 896 21.52 -52.82 -3.25
N GLU A 897 21.50 -52.42 -1.98
CA GLU A 897 21.80 -53.31 -0.84
C GLU A 897 20.52 -53.65 -0.05
N GLU A 898 19.65 -52.68 0.27
CA GLU A 898 18.45 -52.92 1.10
C GLU A 898 17.23 -53.40 0.28
N PHE A 899 16.89 -52.71 -0.81
CA PHE A 899 15.73 -53.07 -1.64
C PHE A 899 15.97 -54.36 -2.42
N ALA A 900 17.19 -54.56 -2.92
CA ALA A 900 17.56 -55.77 -3.68
C ALA A 900 17.64 -57.04 -2.80
N ALA A 901 17.90 -56.90 -1.50
CA ALA A 901 17.99 -58.02 -0.56
C ALA A 901 16.65 -58.39 0.11
N SER A 902 15.56 -57.69 -0.23
CA SER A 902 14.22 -57.93 0.33
C SER A 902 13.46 -58.98 -0.51
N ASP A 903 12.90 -60.00 0.14
CA ASP A 903 12.04 -61.02 -0.49
C ASP A 903 10.67 -60.49 -0.97
N LYS A 904 10.35 -59.21 -0.70
CA LYS A 904 9.11 -58.56 -1.13
C LYS A 904 9.28 -57.94 -2.53
N THR A 905 8.47 -58.36 -3.49
CA THR A 905 8.53 -57.98 -4.92
C THR A 905 8.21 -56.51 -5.25
N ASP A 906 8.01 -55.63 -4.27
CA ASP A 906 7.69 -54.21 -4.49
C ASP A 906 8.01 -53.33 -3.26
N TYR A 907 9.21 -53.49 -2.68
CA TYR A 907 9.58 -52.82 -1.42
C TYR A 907 9.60 -51.28 -1.56
N GLU A 908 10.01 -50.74 -2.71
CA GLU A 908 10.06 -49.30 -2.96
C GLU A 908 8.65 -48.67 -2.99
N SER A 909 7.67 -49.31 -3.63
CA SER A 909 6.29 -48.81 -3.64
C SER A 909 5.64 -48.94 -2.27
N LEU A 910 5.92 -50.01 -1.52
CA LEU A 910 5.46 -50.17 -0.13
C LEU A 910 6.05 -49.11 0.80
N ALA A 911 7.34 -48.81 0.66
CA ALA A 911 8.00 -47.76 1.42
C ALA A 911 7.39 -46.39 1.09
N THR A 912 7.25 -46.08 -0.20
CA THR A 912 6.73 -44.80 -0.69
C THR A 912 5.24 -44.60 -0.38
N ALA A 913 4.43 -45.67 -0.37
CA ALA A 913 3.01 -45.61 -0.04
C ALA A 913 2.75 -45.08 1.39
N GLN A 914 3.65 -45.39 2.33
CA GLN A 914 3.57 -44.94 3.73
C GLN A 914 4.11 -43.52 3.94
N ILE A 915 4.75 -42.92 2.93
CA ILE A 915 5.28 -41.55 2.99
C ILE A 915 4.19 -40.58 2.49
N PRO A 916 3.76 -39.59 3.30
CA PRO A 916 2.75 -38.62 2.87
C PRO A 916 3.12 -37.86 1.59
N ALA A 917 4.42 -37.54 1.41
CA ALA A 917 4.94 -36.88 0.20
C ALA A 917 5.06 -37.80 -1.02
N LYS A 918 4.78 -39.10 -0.89
CA LYS A 918 4.82 -40.09 -1.97
C LYS A 918 6.13 -40.11 -2.78
N ARG A 919 7.24 -39.78 -2.11
CA ARG A 919 8.61 -39.93 -2.62
C ARG A 919 9.56 -40.28 -1.47
N LEU A 920 10.73 -40.84 -1.80
CA LEU A 920 11.84 -40.95 -0.86
C LEU A 920 12.42 -39.56 -0.54
N GLY A 921 13.06 -39.42 0.62
CA GLY A 921 13.83 -38.23 0.94
C GLY A 921 15.14 -38.20 0.15
N GLU A 922 15.70 -37.02 -0.07
CA GLU A 922 17.00 -36.86 -0.73
C GLU A 922 18.12 -36.59 0.29
N ALA A 923 19.35 -36.93 -0.08
CA ALA A 923 20.49 -36.85 0.84
C ALA A 923 20.86 -35.39 1.22
N ASP A 924 20.61 -34.44 0.33
CA ASP A 924 20.79 -32.99 0.56
C ASP A 924 19.79 -32.43 1.60
N GLU A 925 18.58 -32.97 1.66
CA GLU A 925 17.58 -32.64 2.69
C GLU A 925 18.08 -33.05 4.08
N THR A 926 18.78 -34.19 4.19
CA THR A 926 19.42 -34.63 5.44
C THR A 926 20.62 -33.75 5.79
N ALA A 927 21.42 -33.35 4.79
CA ALA A 927 22.53 -32.45 4.98
C ALA A 927 22.11 -31.07 5.52
N ALA A 928 21.03 -30.50 4.99
CA ALA A 928 20.47 -29.23 5.45
C ALA A 928 20.01 -29.29 6.91
N LEU A 929 19.45 -30.42 7.36
CA LEU A 929 19.11 -30.60 8.78
C LEU A 929 20.34 -30.69 9.68
N CYS A 930 21.42 -31.32 9.23
CA CYS A 930 22.67 -31.38 9.98
C CYS A 930 23.29 -29.99 10.14
N VAL A 931 23.31 -29.19 9.06
CA VAL A 931 23.72 -27.77 9.09
C VAL A 931 22.90 -26.98 10.11
N ARG A 932 21.57 -27.15 10.11
CA ARG A 932 20.70 -26.50 11.08
C ARG A 932 20.95 -26.97 12.52
N ALA A 933 21.19 -28.25 12.72
CA ALA A 933 21.37 -28.86 14.04
C ALA A 933 22.67 -28.41 14.75
N VAL A 934 23.71 -28.03 13.99
CA VAL A 934 24.95 -27.50 14.58
C VAL A 934 24.87 -26.01 14.94
N MET A 935 23.95 -25.24 14.33
CA MET A 935 23.84 -23.79 14.54
C MET A 935 23.01 -23.37 15.75
N ARG A 936 22.04 -24.19 16.20
CA ARG A 936 21.13 -23.82 17.30
C ARG A 936 21.65 -24.27 18.66
N TYR A 937 21.50 -23.39 19.66
CA TYR A 937 21.53 -23.71 21.09
C TYR A 937 20.26 -24.49 21.49
N VAL A 938 20.06 -25.68 20.91
CA VAL A 938 19.01 -26.61 21.32
C VAL A 938 19.67 -27.88 21.83
N ILE A 939 19.39 -28.19 23.08
CA ILE A 939 19.76 -29.44 23.75
C ILE A 939 18.71 -30.48 23.31
N CYS A 940 19.06 -31.34 22.35
CA CYS A 940 18.24 -32.44 21.79
C CYS A 940 17.00 -32.04 20.96
N LEU A 941 17.22 -31.75 19.67
CA LEU A 941 16.15 -31.73 18.66
C LEU A 941 16.17 -33.04 17.83
N ALA A 942 15.05 -33.78 17.83
CA ALA A 942 14.79 -34.87 16.89
C ALA A 942 14.04 -34.30 15.68
N LEU A 943 14.76 -34.01 14.59
CA LEU A 943 14.15 -33.58 13.33
C LEU A 943 13.88 -34.80 12.46
N GLY A 944 12.60 -35.16 12.29
CA GLY A 944 12.15 -36.16 11.33
C GLY A 944 12.02 -35.55 9.94
N LEU A 945 12.63 -36.16 8.92
CA LEU A 945 12.43 -35.79 7.52
C LEU A 945 11.09 -36.30 7.00
N VAL A 946 10.53 -35.53 6.07
CA VAL A 946 9.37 -35.88 5.24
C VAL A 946 9.72 -37.12 4.40
N GLY A 947 9.53 -38.29 5.01
CA GLY A 947 9.88 -39.60 4.47
C GLY A 947 9.34 -40.76 5.32
N GLY A 948 8.47 -40.48 6.28
CA GLY A 948 7.88 -41.44 7.20
C GLY A 948 7.22 -40.70 8.37
N PHE A 949 6.14 -41.27 8.92
CA PHE A 949 5.33 -40.77 10.05
C PHE A 949 6.05 -39.79 11.01
N VAL A 950 5.94 -38.47 10.77
CA VAL A 950 6.17 -37.42 11.78
C VAL A 950 4.88 -37.20 12.60
N GLY A 951 4.11 -38.28 12.79
CA GLY A 951 2.73 -38.24 13.25
C GLY A 951 2.54 -38.59 14.72
N SER A 952 3.59 -38.90 15.50
CA SER A 952 3.38 -39.41 16.87
C SER A 952 4.02 -38.57 17.99
N TYR A 953 5.14 -37.88 17.78
CA TYR A 953 5.80 -37.15 18.89
C TYR A 953 5.56 -35.63 18.94
N LEU A 954 5.13 -35.00 17.83
CA LEU A 954 4.51 -33.66 17.90
C LEU A 954 3.01 -33.74 18.22
N PHE A 955 2.41 -34.92 18.08
CA PHE A 955 0.98 -35.16 18.29
C PHE A 955 0.57 -35.30 19.76
N GLU A 956 1.48 -35.49 20.72
CA GLU A 956 1.12 -35.40 22.14
C GLU A 956 0.82 -33.97 22.61
N LEU A 957 1.23 -32.94 21.84
CA LEU A 957 0.77 -31.56 22.04
C LEU A 957 -0.37 -31.15 21.09
N GLN A 958 -0.76 -32.03 20.15
CA GLN A 958 -1.88 -31.85 19.24
C GLN A 958 -2.84 -33.04 19.35
N ARG A 959 -3.48 -33.22 20.51
CA ARG A 959 -4.84 -33.74 20.45
C ARG A 959 -5.68 -32.67 19.76
N THR A 960 -6.16 -32.98 18.56
CA THR A 960 -7.32 -32.31 17.98
C THR A 960 -8.35 -32.16 19.08
N SER A 961 -8.70 -30.92 19.44
CA SER A 961 -9.82 -30.68 20.34
C SER A 961 -11.02 -31.44 19.75
N PRO A 962 -11.71 -32.28 20.53
CA PRO A 962 -12.89 -32.97 20.02
C PRO A 962 -13.84 -31.93 19.47
N GLU A 963 -14.53 -32.24 18.37
CA GLU A 963 -15.52 -31.34 17.78
C GLU A 963 -16.60 -31.06 18.84
N LEU A 964 -16.84 -29.78 19.12
CA LEU A 964 -17.85 -29.32 20.07
C LEU A 964 -19.15 -29.08 19.29
N THR A 965 -20.17 -29.86 19.57
CA THR A 965 -21.51 -29.69 19.00
C THR A 965 -22.45 -29.16 20.07
N ILE A 966 -23.08 -28.02 19.82
CA ILE A 966 -24.13 -27.47 20.69
C ILE A 966 -25.43 -28.24 20.43
N LEU A 967 -26.05 -28.77 21.48
CA LEU A 967 -27.27 -29.56 21.41
C LEU A 967 -28.45 -28.68 21.82
N SER A 968 -29.21 -28.20 20.83
CA SER A 968 -30.46 -27.48 21.01
C SER A 968 -31.53 -28.04 20.07
N THR A 969 -32.80 -27.91 20.43
CA THR A 969 -33.92 -28.24 19.52
C THR A 969 -34.75 -27.01 19.18
N PRO A 970 -35.46 -27.01 18.03
CA PRO A 970 -36.36 -25.93 17.66
C PRO A 970 -37.43 -25.63 18.73
N GLU A 971 -37.90 -26.65 19.46
CA GLU A 971 -38.86 -26.48 20.55
C GLU A 971 -38.25 -25.74 21.74
N GLN A 972 -36.97 -25.97 22.03
CA GLN A 972 -36.24 -25.26 23.09
C GLN A 972 -35.88 -23.83 22.68
N ASP A 973 -35.48 -23.63 21.43
CA ASP A 973 -35.23 -22.31 20.84
C ASP A 973 -36.53 -21.48 20.82
N ALA A 974 -37.69 -22.11 20.58
CA ALA A 974 -39.00 -21.45 20.63
C ALA A 974 -39.42 -20.99 22.04
N LEU A 975 -38.84 -21.59 23.10
CA LEU A 975 -39.02 -21.13 24.49
C LEU A 975 -38.08 -19.97 24.86
N ASN A 976 -37.17 -19.58 23.96
CA ASN A 976 -36.27 -18.44 24.09
C ASN A 976 -35.39 -18.50 25.36
N LEU A 977 -34.95 -19.71 25.73
CA LEU A 977 -34.09 -19.94 26.88
C LEU A 977 -32.65 -19.49 26.59
N PRO A 978 -31.94 -18.87 27.54
CA PRO A 978 -30.60 -18.32 27.31
C PRO A 978 -29.48 -19.38 27.31
N PHE A 979 -29.81 -20.66 27.17
CA PHE A 979 -28.89 -21.80 27.23
C PHE A 979 -29.38 -22.98 26.38
N ALA A 980 -28.45 -23.84 25.95
CA ALA A 980 -28.71 -25.04 25.15
C ALA A 980 -29.15 -26.25 26.01
N GLU A 981 -29.76 -27.27 25.41
CA GLU A 981 -30.10 -28.56 26.07
C GLU A 981 -28.85 -29.27 26.60
N GLY A 982 -27.74 -29.12 25.89
CA GLY A 982 -26.42 -29.61 26.30
C GLY A 982 -25.35 -29.32 25.25
N VAL A 983 -24.18 -29.91 25.44
CA VAL A 983 -23.08 -29.89 24.46
C VAL A 983 -22.48 -31.29 24.32
N GLN A 984 -22.15 -31.69 23.11
CA GLN A 984 -21.42 -32.91 22.82
C GLN A 984 -19.97 -32.56 22.48
N LEU A 985 -19.01 -33.21 23.15
CA LEU A 985 -17.59 -33.08 22.89
C LEU A 985 -17.04 -34.48 22.58
N GLY A 986 -16.83 -34.76 21.29
CA GLY A 986 -16.47 -36.11 20.84
C GLY A 986 -17.60 -37.12 21.09
N ASP A 987 -17.34 -38.17 21.87
CA ASP A 987 -18.32 -39.21 22.23
C ASP A 987 -19.00 -38.98 23.59
N VAL A 988 -18.81 -37.81 24.21
CA VAL A 988 -19.39 -37.46 25.52
C VAL A 988 -20.38 -36.31 25.38
N ILE A 989 -21.57 -36.46 25.98
CA ILE A 989 -22.61 -35.45 26.08
C ILE A 989 -22.62 -34.89 27.51
N TYR A 990 -22.63 -33.56 27.62
CA TYR A 990 -22.86 -32.80 28.85
C TYR A 990 -24.23 -32.15 28.74
N LEU A 991 -25.23 -32.67 29.45
CA LEU A 991 -26.58 -32.10 29.45
C LEU A 991 -26.70 -30.99 30.49
N SER A 992 -27.37 -29.90 30.10
CA SER A 992 -27.80 -28.85 31.02
C SER A 992 -28.83 -29.41 32.02
N GLY A 993 -28.91 -28.79 33.19
CA GLY A 993 -29.85 -29.20 34.23
C GLY A 993 -31.30 -29.24 33.74
N GLN A 994 -31.94 -30.38 33.94
CA GLN A 994 -33.32 -30.64 33.54
C GLN A 994 -34.24 -30.53 34.75
N LEU A 995 -35.44 -29.99 34.51
CA LEU A 995 -36.52 -29.87 35.48
C LEU A 995 -37.67 -30.82 35.13
N GLY A 996 -38.55 -31.07 36.10
CA GLY A 996 -39.76 -31.85 35.94
C GLY A 996 -40.88 -31.07 35.22
N VAL A 997 -40.57 -30.38 34.13
CA VAL A 997 -41.55 -29.65 33.32
C VAL A 997 -42.22 -30.57 32.31
N LYS A 998 -43.44 -30.21 31.90
CA LYS A 998 -44.11 -30.87 30.77
C LYS A 998 -43.31 -30.61 29.48
N PRO A 999 -43.07 -31.61 28.63
CA PRO A 999 -42.29 -31.44 27.41
C PRO A 999 -42.81 -30.29 26.53
N GLY A 1000 -41.92 -29.39 26.12
CA GLY A 1000 -42.24 -28.24 25.28
C GLY A 1000 -42.89 -27.06 26.01
N THR A 1001 -43.03 -27.09 27.34
CA THR A 1001 -43.49 -25.94 28.14
C THR A 1001 -42.57 -25.68 29.33
N LEU A 1002 -42.81 -24.57 30.04
CA LEU A 1002 -42.15 -24.23 31.32
C LEU A 1002 -43.03 -24.55 32.52
N ASP A 1003 -44.05 -25.40 32.36
CA ASP A 1003 -44.96 -25.78 33.45
C ASP A 1003 -44.42 -27.00 34.21
N VAL A 1004 -44.07 -26.81 35.47
CA VAL A 1004 -43.64 -27.90 36.37
C VAL A 1004 -44.80 -28.84 36.65
N VAL A 1005 -44.56 -30.16 36.64
CA VAL A 1005 -45.61 -31.14 36.93
C VAL A 1005 -46.05 -31.05 38.40
N PRO A 1006 -47.37 -31.10 38.68
CA PRO A 1006 -47.87 -31.06 40.05
C PRO A 1006 -47.60 -32.39 40.77
N GLY A 1007 -47.65 -32.37 42.11
CA GLY A 1007 -47.59 -33.58 42.94
C GLY A 1007 -46.28 -33.77 43.72
N GLY A 1008 -45.43 -32.75 43.79
CA GLY A 1008 -44.24 -32.71 44.64
C GLY A 1008 -43.05 -33.52 44.10
N ILE A 1009 -42.10 -33.85 44.98
CA ILE A 1009 -40.79 -34.40 44.60
C ILE A 1009 -40.86 -35.67 43.75
N GLY A 1010 -41.78 -36.60 44.04
CA GLY A 1010 -41.85 -37.89 43.35
C GLY A 1010 -42.21 -37.75 41.85
N PRO A 1011 -43.37 -37.16 41.51
CA PRO A 1011 -43.75 -36.87 40.14
C PRO A 1011 -42.75 -35.99 39.39
N GLN A 1012 -42.21 -34.94 40.04
CA GLN A 1012 -41.20 -34.09 39.43
C GLN A 1012 -39.89 -34.85 39.15
N THR A 1013 -39.45 -35.74 40.04
CA THR A 1013 -38.25 -36.57 39.82
C THR A 1013 -38.44 -37.47 38.62
N ARG A 1014 -39.61 -38.10 38.50
CA ARG A 1014 -39.91 -38.99 37.37
C ARG A 1014 -39.92 -38.22 36.06
N GLN A 1015 -40.60 -37.07 36.02
CA GLN A 1015 -40.67 -36.26 34.81
C GLN A 1015 -39.28 -35.72 34.42
N THR A 1016 -38.47 -35.30 35.40
CA THR A 1016 -37.09 -34.83 35.15
C THR A 1016 -36.25 -35.91 34.47
N LEU A 1017 -36.31 -37.14 34.98
CA LEU A 1017 -35.53 -38.26 34.43
C LEU A 1017 -36.07 -38.73 33.06
N GLU A 1018 -37.38 -38.65 32.81
CA GLU A 1018 -37.95 -38.90 31.47
C GLU A 1018 -37.54 -37.81 30.47
N ASN A 1019 -37.47 -36.55 30.88
CA ASN A 1019 -36.94 -35.47 30.05
C ASN A 1019 -35.48 -35.74 29.67
N ILE A 1020 -34.62 -36.06 30.64
CA ILE A 1020 -33.22 -36.45 30.40
C ILE A 1020 -33.13 -37.64 29.43
N LYS A 1021 -33.93 -38.68 29.64
CA LYS A 1021 -33.95 -39.86 28.77
C LYS A 1021 -34.30 -39.50 27.34
N ALA A 1022 -35.28 -38.64 27.13
CA ALA A 1022 -35.67 -38.16 25.80
C ALA A 1022 -34.53 -37.37 25.13
N SER A 1023 -33.88 -36.46 25.87
CA SER A 1023 -32.72 -35.70 25.38
C SER A 1023 -31.57 -36.62 24.98
N LEU A 1024 -31.21 -37.58 25.83
CA LEU A 1024 -30.13 -38.53 25.54
C LEU A 1024 -30.44 -39.38 24.30
N GLN A 1025 -31.65 -39.89 24.16
CA GLN A 1025 -32.06 -40.68 23.00
C GLN A 1025 -31.97 -39.89 21.69
N ARG A 1026 -32.36 -38.62 21.72
CA ARG A 1026 -32.28 -37.73 20.55
C ARG A 1026 -30.84 -37.59 20.03
N TYR A 1027 -29.87 -37.58 20.94
CA TYR A 1027 -28.45 -37.40 20.63
C TYR A 1027 -27.65 -38.72 20.63
N GLY A 1028 -28.34 -39.84 20.36
CA GLY A 1028 -27.69 -41.14 20.16
C GLY A 1028 -27.14 -41.79 21.43
N SER A 1029 -27.61 -41.39 22.61
CA SER A 1029 -27.25 -41.95 23.91
C SER A 1029 -28.46 -42.64 24.58
N SER A 1030 -28.29 -43.14 25.80
CA SER A 1030 -29.35 -43.76 26.60
C SER A 1030 -29.08 -43.60 28.10
N MET A 1031 -30.08 -43.90 28.93
CA MET A 1031 -29.94 -43.83 30.39
C MET A 1031 -28.81 -44.73 30.93
N ASP A 1032 -28.53 -45.86 30.28
CA ASP A 1032 -27.45 -46.77 30.68
C ASP A 1032 -26.04 -46.25 30.33
N GLN A 1033 -25.94 -45.23 29.47
CA GLN A 1033 -24.68 -44.56 29.14
C GLN A 1033 -24.41 -43.33 30.00
N VAL A 1034 -25.27 -43.02 30.96
CA VAL A 1034 -25.03 -41.93 31.90
C VAL A 1034 -23.87 -42.33 32.81
N LEU A 1035 -22.84 -41.48 32.84
CA LEU A 1035 -21.61 -41.67 33.61
C LEU A 1035 -21.73 -41.01 34.98
N LYS A 1036 -22.31 -39.81 35.02
CA LYS A 1036 -22.46 -39.01 36.24
C LYS A 1036 -23.76 -38.20 36.24
N CYS A 1037 -24.39 -38.09 37.41
CA CYS A 1037 -25.46 -37.12 37.69
C CYS A 1037 -25.09 -36.18 38.85
N THR A 1038 -25.55 -34.94 38.76
CA THR A 1038 -25.65 -34.04 39.90
C THR A 1038 -27.12 -33.73 40.14
N VAL A 1039 -27.60 -33.96 41.36
CA VAL A 1039 -29.00 -33.74 41.76
C VAL A 1039 -29.05 -32.57 42.73
N PHE A 1040 -29.78 -31.52 42.35
CA PHE A 1040 -30.06 -30.36 43.17
C PHE A 1040 -31.48 -30.46 43.71
N MET A 1041 -31.67 -30.31 45.02
CA MET A 1041 -32.99 -30.46 45.68
C MET A 1041 -33.34 -29.20 46.47
N ALA A 1042 -34.58 -28.74 46.36
CA ALA A 1042 -35.07 -27.58 47.12
C ALA A 1042 -35.11 -27.87 48.63
N ASP A 1043 -35.54 -29.09 49.01
CA ASP A 1043 -35.47 -29.60 50.38
C ASP A 1043 -34.80 -30.98 50.41
N MET A 1044 -33.73 -31.10 51.21
CA MET A 1044 -33.03 -32.37 51.39
C MET A 1044 -33.84 -33.38 52.24
N ALA A 1045 -34.89 -32.96 52.93
CA ALA A 1045 -35.82 -33.85 53.62
C ALA A 1045 -36.52 -34.82 52.64
N ASP A 1046 -36.73 -34.39 51.39
CA ASP A 1046 -37.38 -35.17 50.33
C ASP A 1046 -36.46 -36.18 49.62
N TRP A 1047 -35.19 -36.21 50.00
CA TRP A 1047 -34.17 -37.10 49.43
C TRP A 1047 -34.56 -38.59 49.40
N PRO A 1048 -35.19 -39.17 50.46
CA PRO A 1048 -35.64 -40.56 50.41
C PRO A 1048 -36.69 -40.82 49.32
N ALA A 1049 -37.62 -39.89 49.09
CA ALA A 1049 -38.68 -40.04 48.11
C ALA A 1049 -38.16 -39.90 46.67
N MET A 1050 -37.28 -38.94 46.42
CA MET A 1050 -36.56 -38.80 45.14
C MET A 1050 -35.78 -40.08 44.81
N ASN A 1051 -35.07 -40.66 45.80
CA ASN A 1051 -34.25 -41.86 45.60
C ASN A 1051 -35.03 -43.08 45.13
N VAL A 1052 -36.29 -43.25 45.57
CA VAL A 1052 -37.12 -44.37 45.12
C VAL A 1052 -37.31 -44.30 43.60
N VAL A 1053 -37.67 -43.13 43.09
CA VAL A 1053 -37.87 -42.91 41.66
C VAL A 1053 -36.55 -42.98 40.89
N TYR A 1054 -35.47 -42.42 41.45
CA TYR A 1054 -34.14 -42.47 40.85
C TYR A 1054 -33.64 -43.91 40.67
N GLN A 1055 -33.84 -44.77 41.67
CA GLN A 1055 -33.45 -46.19 41.59
C GLN A 1055 -34.27 -46.97 40.57
N GLU A 1056 -35.53 -46.61 40.37
CA GLU A 1056 -36.39 -47.22 39.36
C GLU A 1056 -35.92 -46.86 37.94
N MET A 1057 -35.56 -45.60 37.71
CA MET A 1057 -35.14 -45.10 36.39
C MET A 1057 -33.72 -45.53 35.99
N PHE A 1058 -32.83 -45.78 36.96
CA PHE A 1058 -31.47 -46.32 36.74
C PHE A 1058 -31.35 -47.76 37.25
N ALA A 1059 -32.24 -48.64 36.78
CA ALA A 1059 -32.27 -50.04 37.20
C ALA A 1059 -31.10 -50.89 36.65
N GLY A 1060 -30.55 -50.52 35.47
CA GLY A 1060 -29.46 -51.23 34.80
C GLY A 1060 -28.08 -50.82 35.32
N HIS A 1061 -27.57 -49.67 34.85
CA HIS A 1061 -26.32 -49.08 35.31
C HIS A 1061 -26.58 -47.80 36.11
N ARG A 1062 -26.03 -47.72 37.33
CA ARG A 1062 -26.19 -46.54 38.20
C ARG A 1062 -25.00 -45.59 38.02
N PRO A 1063 -25.20 -44.34 37.57
CA PRO A 1063 -24.11 -43.39 37.39
C PRO A 1063 -23.51 -42.94 38.72
N ALA A 1064 -22.29 -42.40 38.67
CA ALA A 1064 -21.74 -41.68 39.80
C ALA A 1064 -22.65 -40.49 40.14
N ARG A 1065 -23.03 -40.31 41.42
CA ARG A 1065 -24.02 -39.29 41.79
C ARG A 1065 -23.56 -38.40 42.94
N SER A 1066 -23.75 -37.11 42.79
CA SER A 1066 -23.77 -36.13 43.89
C SER A 1066 -25.20 -35.62 44.10
N ALA A 1067 -25.62 -35.46 45.35
CA ALA A 1067 -26.92 -34.88 45.69
C ALA A 1067 -26.72 -33.79 46.75
N LEU A 1068 -27.24 -32.59 46.51
CA LEU A 1068 -27.09 -31.46 47.41
C LEU A 1068 -28.35 -30.60 47.46
N GLY A 1069 -28.53 -29.90 48.59
CA GLY A 1069 -29.59 -28.92 48.75
C GLY A 1069 -29.24 -27.63 48.01
N ALA A 1070 -30.20 -27.07 47.28
CA ALA A 1070 -30.06 -25.84 46.52
C ALA A 1070 -31.26 -24.92 46.79
N GLY A 1071 -30.99 -23.68 47.20
CA GLY A 1071 -32.04 -22.68 47.40
C GLY A 1071 -32.40 -21.98 46.10
N GLY A 1072 -33.69 -21.90 45.79
CA GLY A 1072 -34.19 -21.08 44.68
C GLY A 1072 -34.05 -21.73 43.30
N LEU A 1073 -34.43 -22.99 43.17
CA LEU A 1073 -34.52 -23.66 41.87
C LEU A 1073 -35.52 -22.95 40.93
N ALA A 1074 -35.21 -22.92 39.65
CA ALA A 1074 -36.00 -22.21 38.65
C ALA A 1074 -37.45 -22.73 38.61
N LEU A 1075 -38.39 -21.83 38.31
CA LEU A 1075 -39.82 -22.11 38.22
C LEU A 1075 -40.46 -22.67 39.51
N GLY A 1076 -39.75 -22.59 40.64
CA GLY A 1076 -40.20 -23.16 41.91
C GLY A 1076 -40.19 -24.70 41.92
N ALA A 1077 -39.34 -25.32 41.10
CA ALA A 1077 -39.20 -26.77 41.06
C ALA A 1077 -38.60 -27.32 42.36
N GLU A 1078 -38.96 -28.56 42.70
CA GLU A 1078 -38.46 -29.26 43.89
C GLU A 1078 -37.09 -29.89 43.65
N LEU A 1079 -36.75 -30.18 42.39
CA LEU A 1079 -35.43 -30.68 42.01
C LEU A 1079 -35.03 -30.30 40.58
N GLU A 1080 -33.72 -30.31 40.34
CA GLU A 1080 -33.07 -30.21 39.04
C GLU A 1080 -31.98 -31.28 38.94
N ILE A 1081 -31.85 -31.92 37.77
CA ILE A 1081 -30.83 -32.95 37.54
C ILE A 1081 -30.07 -32.63 36.26
N GLU A 1082 -28.74 -32.54 36.35
CA GLU A 1082 -27.83 -32.54 35.20
C GLU A 1082 -27.12 -33.89 35.09
N CYS A 1083 -26.68 -34.26 33.88
CA CYS A 1083 -25.92 -35.47 33.69
C CYS A 1083 -24.89 -35.40 32.55
N ILE A 1084 -23.88 -36.28 32.66
CA ILE A 1084 -22.86 -36.52 31.65
C ILE A 1084 -23.07 -37.96 31.15
N ALA A 1085 -23.16 -38.15 29.84
CA ALA A 1085 -23.39 -39.45 29.23
C ALA A 1085 -22.46 -39.70 28.03
N ARG A 1086 -22.29 -40.96 27.63
CA ARG A 1086 -21.58 -41.32 26.39
C ARG A 1086 -22.55 -41.58 25.25
N VAL A 1087 -22.18 -41.24 24.02
CA VAL A 1087 -22.94 -41.62 22.81
C VAL A 1087 -22.77 -43.12 22.55
N ASN A 1088 -23.87 -43.81 22.22
CA ASN A 1088 -23.83 -45.21 21.79
C ASN A 1088 -23.08 -45.28 20.45
N ARG A 1089 -21.98 -46.04 20.39
CA ARG A 1089 -21.30 -46.37 19.13
C ARG A 1089 -21.73 -47.73 18.63
#